data_AF-A0A5J4UUB2-F1
#
_entry.id   AF-A0A5J4UUB2-F1
#
_cell.length_a   1.000
_cell.length_b   1.000
_cell.length_c   1.000
_cell.angle_alpha   90.00
_cell.angle_beta   90.00
_cell.angle_gamma   90.00
#
_symmetry.space_group_name_H-M   'P 1'
#
loop_
_entity.id
_entity.type
_entity.pdbx_description
1 polymer ?
#
loop_
_entity_poly.entity_id
_entity_poly.type
_entity_poly.pdbx_seq_one_letter_code
_entity_poly.pdbx_strand_id
1 'polypeptide(L)'
;MKLPIILEKQQQPNSQLQKDHSNSKSNAQAIPSKSPNLSITKEKEKEKEYEFHLSSEAEKRIRSLTRQVKIKFRGNKGIKLRRVDVNIVKTTETMKEIEKTLTDTQNNFTKKSAQQEEKDSAARKRQEENQGKVEQKEQIKLKSELEKYKQSISKLSENEQNKLIREKEEEENKLLSESKKKNQIARDKLEKLQQQKMDKDKTAFQQKEEHLIQKQKQMEEKLIELEEERQQILNKKKTTKQDEQSKDQRELKDKNDNQHDEGINNGVVSIDYNEDQYEEDLNGEVRMQIEDVKWEKKLENEIIRLQIAFKSLPSPIRIKMIVSMIISVVVFLASAITSIIVVIVEENKYSPKTSSILFSGIRGLALEQILFFVTRIIVDHKEIETPVVDYPDISSPVFKNSCHTSSNRIIVKDLLLLSSKYFMNVHGLLHYGYKHLRDANDDILNGIHTPRLLKKDNVDLLLTESDCYSFEDETCKSLNPTRIFHADVPFYGLTALTSRMLLYIEQMKETNLSLINEYSDNIRFLSSSLRNDLREGIEMLIQSIGDSAIHLVNESISNLLIFVILFTFIIIISMLFSVIPWKNDIIKSSKESYKLLEMIPNDEEGDNNVTSMTLLPSMRTRFSPLDHGREEIYLLLRQLVEALKNKENQTTILAFHTQLLQAAQKKLLEEEIEMDERCMFDDDDEKDNYIEEENEFNKEKLTYHKNQHILLRQRLTILGDLLRGGEEATNSVVERILIQVFDSHFATDDPYFSDKMIPEDEKNIL
;
A
#
# COMPACT_ATOMS: atom_id res chain seq x y z
N MET A 1 -42.55 -16.14 -12.13
CA MET A 1 -41.76 -14.94 -12.43
C MET A 1 -40.57 -15.37 -13.27
N LYS A 2 -40.44 -14.84 -14.49
CA LYS A 2 -39.50 -15.29 -15.54
C LYS A 2 -38.08 -14.78 -15.26
N LEU A 3 -37.08 -15.66 -15.32
CA LEU A 3 -35.66 -15.32 -15.42
C LEU A 3 -35.20 -15.60 -16.86
N PRO A 4 -34.56 -14.66 -17.57
CA PRO A 4 -34.01 -14.92 -18.89
C PRO A 4 -32.56 -15.45 -18.77
N ILE A 5 -32.30 -16.55 -19.48
CA ILE A 5 -30.98 -17.07 -19.79
C ILE A 5 -30.46 -16.26 -20.99
N ILE A 6 -29.34 -15.56 -20.82
CA ILE A 6 -28.57 -14.97 -21.93
C ILE A 6 -27.35 -15.86 -22.16
N LEU A 7 -27.37 -16.55 -23.30
CA LEU A 7 -26.24 -17.25 -23.89
C LEU A 7 -25.52 -16.27 -24.82
N GLU A 8 -24.27 -15.93 -24.53
CA GLU A 8 -23.43 -15.15 -25.43
C GLU A 8 -22.31 -16.03 -26.00
N LYS A 9 -22.25 -16.07 -27.33
CA LYS A 9 -21.32 -16.87 -28.15
C LYS A 9 -20.03 -16.10 -28.41
N GLN A 10 -18.93 -16.82 -28.24
CA GLN A 10 -17.57 -16.70 -28.81
C GLN A 10 -17.25 -15.56 -29.78
N GLN A 11 -16.05 -14.98 -29.60
CA GLN A 11 -15.12 -14.63 -30.69
C GLN A 11 -13.66 -14.87 -30.26
N GLN A 12 -12.99 -15.80 -30.94
CA GLN A 12 -11.53 -15.88 -31.04
C GLN A 12 -11.10 -15.20 -32.35
N PRO A 13 -9.94 -14.54 -32.42
CA PRO A 13 -9.31 -14.24 -33.70
C PRO A 13 -8.20 -15.24 -34.03
N ASN A 14 -8.28 -15.73 -35.27
CA ASN A 14 -7.20 -16.35 -36.04
C ASN A 14 -5.92 -15.50 -36.05
N SER A 15 -4.76 -16.15 -36.03
CA SER A 15 -3.74 -15.90 -37.05
C SER A 15 -2.83 -17.12 -37.23
N GLN A 16 -2.73 -17.52 -38.49
CA GLN A 16 -1.80 -18.51 -39.03
C GLN A 16 -0.39 -17.93 -39.07
N LEU A 17 0.64 -18.77 -38.92
CA LEU A 17 1.69 -18.86 -39.94
C LEU A 17 2.46 -20.19 -39.83
N GLN A 18 2.52 -20.89 -40.96
CA GLN A 18 3.30 -22.09 -41.22
C GLN A 18 4.81 -21.84 -41.16
N LYS A 19 5.59 -22.87 -40.79
CA LYS A 19 6.67 -23.37 -41.66
C LYS A 19 7.13 -24.78 -41.27
N ASP A 20 7.33 -25.56 -42.31
CA ASP A 20 7.71 -26.95 -42.36
C ASP A 20 9.08 -27.27 -41.74
N HIS A 21 9.23 -28.47 -41.19
CA HIS A 21 10.23 -29.42 -41.65
C HIS A 21 9.98 -30.83 -41.09
N SER A 22 9.67 -31.75 -42.00
CA SER A 22 9.78 -33.20 -41.82
C SER A 22 11.23 -33.64 -41.94
N ASN A 23 11.72 -34.48 -41.02
CA ASN A 23 12.34 -35.78 -41.37
C ASN A 23 12.83 -36.59 -40.16
N SER A 24 12.20 -37.76 -40.01
CA SER A 24 12.80 -39.10 -39.96
C SER A 24 13.75 -39.55 -38.82
N LYS A 25 13.41 -40.75 -38.32
CA LYS A 25 14.26 -41.89 -37.93
C LYS A 25 14.74 -42.03 -36.46
N SER A 26 14.05 -42.95 -35.78
CA SER A 26 14.52 -44.25 -35.23
C SER A 26 15.75 -44.34 -34.30
N ASN A 27 15.53 -45.18 -33.28
CA ASN A 27 16.45 -46.05 -32.53
C ASN A 27 17.10 -45.55 -31.23
N ALA A 28 16.51 -46.04 -30.13
CA ALA A 28 17.08 -47.00 -29.18
C ALA A 28 18.50 -46.79 -28.59
N GLN A 29 18.49 -46.95 -27.25
CA GLN A 29 19.49 -47.59 -26.38
C GLN A 29 20.58 -46.76 -25.68
N ALA A 30 20.51 -46.90 -24.33
CA ALA A 30 21.57 -47.20 -23.39
C ALA A 30 22.46 -46.07 -22.81
N ILE A 31 22.23 -45.86 -21.51
CA ILE A 31 23.13 -45.35 -20.46
C ILE A 31 24.42 -46.20 -20.42
N PRO A 32 25.64 -45.63 -20.25
CA PRO A 32 26.22 -45.54 -18.91
C PRO A 32 27.09 -44.31 -18.58
N SER A 33 26.97 -43.91 -17.30
CA SER A 33 27.95 -43.37 -16.36
C SER A 33 29.33 -42.90 -16.87
N LYS A 34 29.65 -41.63 -16.56
CA LYS A 34 30.77 -41.18 -15.69
C LYS A 34 30.97 -39.65 -15.82
N SER A 35 30.97 -38.96 -14.69
CA SER A 35 31.59 -37.64 -14.50
C SER A 35 32.99 -37.83 -13.88
N PRO A 36 33.82 -36.79 -13.70
CA PRO A 36 33.92 -35.51 -14.41
C PRO A 36 35.36 -35.27 -14.91
N ASN A 37 35.59 -34.30 -15.80
CA ASN A 37 36.88 -33.61 -15.79
C ASN A 37 36.79 -32.15 -16.20
N LEU A 38 37.39 -31.36 -15.32
CA LEU A 38 37.59 -29.93 -15.32
C LEU A 38 38.41 -29.52 -16.55
N SER A 39 37.92 -28.60 -17.38
CA SER A 39 38.81 -27.75 -18.16
C SER A 39 38.19 -26.36 -18.31
N ILE A 40 38.98 -25.40 -17.83
CA ILE A 40 38.72 -23.97 -17.85
C ILE A 40 39.14 -23.48 -19.23
N THR A 41 38.21 -22.94 -20.00
CA THR A 41 38.51 -22.09 -21.16
C THR A 41 37.93 -20.70 -20.90
N LYS A 42 38.85 -19.74 -20.73
CA LYS A 42 38.58 -18.31 -20.71
C LYS A 42 38.12 -17.89 -22.11
N GLU A 43 36.85 -17.51 -22.25
CA GLU A 43 36.37 -16.76 -23.39
C GLU A 43 36.12 -15.31 -23.02
N LYS A 44 36.51 -14.43 -23.95
CA LYS A 44 36.49 -12.97 -23.87
C LYS A 44 35.04 -12.48 -23.86
N GLU A 45 34.64 -11.81 -22.78
CA GLU A 45 33.40 -11.02 -22.78
C GLU A 45 33.56 -9.77 -23.64
N LYS A 46 32.66 -9.64 -24.61
CA LYS A 46 32.40 -8.42 -25.36
C LYS A 46 31.66 -7.45 -24.44
N GLU A 47 32.13 -6.21 -24.36
CA GLU A 47 31.41 -5.09 -23.75
C GLU A 47 30.01 -4.99 -24.37
N LYS A 48 28.98 -5.18 -23.55
CA LYS A 48 27.62 -4.76 -23.84
C LYS A 48 27.46 -3.37 -23.23
N GLU A 49 27.18 -2.40 -24.08
CA GLU A 49 26.75 -1.06 -23.70
C GLU A 49 25.35 -1.19 -23.06
N TYR A 50 25.25 -0.93 -21.77
CA TYR A 50 23.98 -0.91 -21.04
C TYR A 50 23.55 0.54 -20.88
N GLU A 51 22.52 0.93 -21.62
CA GLU A 51 21.82 2.20 -21.44
C GLU A 51 20.86 2.06 -20.24
N PHE A 52 21.21 2.68 -19.12
CA PHE A 52 20.37 2.67 -17.91
C PHE A 52 19.39 3.83 -17.94
N HIS A 53 18.11 3.54 -18.17
CA HIS A 53 17.05 4.50 -17.91
C HIS A 53 16.79 4.58 -16.40
N LEU A 54 17.17 5.70 -15.78
CA LEU A 54 16.78 6.03 -14.42
C LEU A 54 15.26 6.16 -14.33
N SER A 55 14.65 5.55 -13.30
CA SER A 55 13.22 5.78 -13.04
C SER A 55 13.00 7.26 -12.69
N SER A 56 11.83 7.82 -13.03
CA SER A 56 11.52 9.23 -12.77
C SER A 56 11.62 9.61 -11.28
N GLU A 57 11.56 8.61 -10.39
CA GLU A 57 11.68 8.76 -8.95
C GLU A 57 13.15 8.80 -8.49
N ALA A 58 14.04 8.05 -9.14
CA ALA A 58 15.49 8.18 -8.96
C ALA A 58 15.99 9.53 -9.49
N GLU A 59 15.46 9.98 -10.63
CA GLU A 59 15.77 11.30 -11.19
C GLU A 59 15.27 12.44 -10.28
N LYS A 60 14.08 12.30 -9.68
CA LYS A 60 13.57 13.25 -8.66
C LYS A 60 14.43 13.28 -7.40
N ARG A 61 14.93 12.14 -6.92
CA ARG A 61 15.85 12.08 -5.76
C ARG A 61 17.22 12.69 -6.05
N ILE A 62 17.74 12.48 -7.27
CA ILE A 62 19.01 13.10 -7.70
C ILE A 62 18.82 14.61 -7.82
N ARG A 63 17.70 15.09 -8.40
CA ARG A 63 17.35 16.52 -8.46
C ARG A 63 17.09 17.13 -7.08
N SER A 64 16.59 16.38 -6.09
CA SER A 64 16.45 16.88 -4.72
C SER A 64 17.78 16.99 -3.99
N LEU A 65 18.74 16.11 -4.31
CA LEU A 65 20.11 16.18 -3.79
C LEU A 65 20.92 17.32 -4.43
N THR A 66 20.67 17.65 -5.70
CA THR A 66 21.31 18.82 -6.36
C THR A 66 20.77 20.17 -5.87
N ARG A 67 19.58 20.22 -5.29
CA ARG A 67 18.98 21.47 -4.74
C ARG A 67 19.59 21.93 -3.41
N GLN A 68 20.45 21.14 -2.77
CA GLN A 68 21.15 21.55 -1.55
C GLN A 68 22.49 22.27 -1.81
N VAL A 69 22.84 22.54 -3.07
CA VAL A 69 23.99 23.39 -3.44
C VAL A 69 23.47 24.67 -4.09
N LYS A 70 23.49 25.79 -3.37
CA LYS A 70 23.25 27.12 -3.96
C LYS A 70 24.50 27.54 -4.73
N ILE A 71 24.49 27.36 -6.06
CA ILE A 71 25.45 28.01 -6.95
C ILE A 71 24.74 29.21 -7.58
N LYS A 72 25.17 30.44 -7.23
CA LYS A 72 24.71 31.68 -7.88
C LYS A 72 25.62 31.92 -9.10
N PHE A 73 25.04 31.92 -10.29
CA PHE A 73 25.72 32.41 -11.49
C PHE A 73 25.27 33.85 -11.74
N ARG A 74 26.20 34.80 -11.70
CA ARG A 74 26.04 36.12 -12.34
C ARG A 74 26.93 36.12 -13.57
N GLY A 75 26.34 36.38 -14.73
CA GLY A 75 27.10 36.56 -15.95
C GLY A 75 26.62 37.81 -16.67
N ASN A 76 27.54 38.74 -16.92
CA ASN A 76 27.65 39.40 -18.21
C ASN A 76 29.06 39.15 -18.76
N LYS A 77 29.13 39.14 -20.09
CA LYS A 77 30.10 38.47 -20.97
C LYS A 77 31.58 38.50 -20.56
N GLY A 78 32.14 37.29 -20.44
CA GLY A 78 33.51 36.93 -20.87
C GLY A 78 34.66 37.28 -19.94
N ILE A 79 35.06 36.34 -19.05
CA ILE A 79 36.42 36.16 -18.49
C ILE A 79 36.58 34.70 -18.03
N LYS A 80 37.77 34.12 -18.23
CA LYS A 80 38.16 32.76 -17.81
C LYS A 80 38.09 32.58 -16.28
N LEU A 81 37.32 31.60 -15.83
CA LEU A 81 37.20 31.20 -14.43
C LEU A 81 38.52 30.65 -13.87
N ARG A 82 39.08 31.31 -12.84
CA ARG A 82 40.00 30.71 -11.87
C ARG A 82 39.39 30.87 -10.49
N ARG A 83 39.18 29.72 -9.83
CA ARG A 83 38.86 29.51 -8.40
C ARG A 83 37.36 29.38 -8.08
N VAL A 84 37.02 28.20 -7.57
CA VAL A 84 35.76 27.85 -6.89
C VAL A 84 36.18 27.38 -5.50
N ASP A 85 35.79 28.11 -4.46
CA ASP A 85 36.03 27.69 -3.08
C ASP A 85 34.81 26.87 -2.60
N VAL A 86 35.03 25.58 -2.37
CA VAL A 86 34.04 24.65 -1.81
C VAL A 86 34.26 24.58 -0.30
N ASN A 87 33.29 25.04 0.48
CA ASN A 87 33.28 24.86 1.92
C ASN A 87 32.82 23.43 2.25
N ILE A 88 33.77 22.57 2.60
CA ILE A 88 33.51 21.19 3.01
C ILE A 88 32.98 21.21 4.45
N VAL A 89 31.71 20.87 4.60
CA VAL A 89 31.00 20.69 5.87
C VAL A 89 31.63 19.56 6.68
N LYS A 90 31.68 19.74 8.01
CA LYS A 90 32.35 18.93 9.03
C LYS A 90 32.10 17.42 8.94
N THR A 91 33.08 16.68 8.43
CA THR A 91 33.17 15.20 8.38
C THR A 91 33.22 14.52 9.75
N THR A 92 33.50 15.26 10.83
CA THR A 92 33.53 14.74 12.21
C THR A 92 32.14 14.55 12.82
N GLU A 93 31.14 15.33 12.41
CA GLU A 93 29.76 15.17 12.88
C GLU A 93 29.11 13.92 12.26
N THR A 94 29.39 13.64 10.99
CA THR A 94 28.92 12.44 10.29
C THR A 94 29.52 11.15 10.87
N MET A 95 30.79 11.15 11.29
CA MET A 95 31.40 10.00 11.97
C MET A 95 30.75 9.70 13.32
N LYS A 96 30.49 10.75 14.13
CA LYS A 96 29.79 10.62 15.42
C LYS A 96 28.36 10.10 15.27
N GLU A 97 27.66 10.52 14.21
CA GLU A 97 26.30 10.04 13.93
C GLU A 97 26.29 8.55 13.56
N ILE A 98 27.32 8.07 12.87
CA ILE A 98 27.46 6.65 12.50
C ILE A 98 27.83 5.78 13.71
N GLU A 99 28.76 6.23 14.56
CA GLU A 99 29.08 5.54 15.83
C GLU A 99 27.85 5.45 16.76
N LYS A 100 27.07 6.53 16.85
CA LYS A 100 25.81 6.56 17.59
C LYS A 100 24.79 5.58 16.99
N THR A 101 24.67 5.55 15.67
CA THR A 101 23.76 4.61 14.98
C THR A 101 24.20 3.15 15.18
N LEU A 102 25.50 2.87 15.22
CA LEU A 102 26.05 1.54 15.48
C LEU A 102 25.71 1.07 16.90
N THR A 103 25.97 1.91 17.90
CA THR A 103 25.65 1.63 19.31
C THR A 103 24.15 1.51 19.57
N ASP A 104 23.32 2.37 18.97
CA ASP A 104 21.87 2.27 19.04
C ASP A 104 21.35 0.99 18.37
N THR A 105 21.97 0.55 17.28
CA THR A 105 21.62 -0.71 16.61
C THR A 105 21.98 -1.93 17.46
N GLN A 106 23.15 -1.92 18.10
CA GLN A 106 23.62 -2.98 18.98
C GLN A 106 22.76 -3.11 20.24
N ASN A 107 22.39 -1.98 20.86
CA ASN A 107 21.50 -1.93 22.01
C ASN A 107 20.06 -2.36 21.67
N ASN A 108 19.56 -2.00 20.49
CA ASN A 108 18.25 -2.46 20.03
C ASN A 108 18.23 -3.95 19.73
N PHE A 109 19.34 -4.53 19.24
CA PHE A 109 19.45 -5.96 19.00
C PHE A 109 19.47 -6.76 20.29
N THR A 110 20.30 -6.38 21.28
CA THR A 110 20.33 -7.04 22.59
C THR A 110 18.97 -6.99 23.28
N LYS A 111 18.28 -5.84 23.22
CA LYS A 111 16.92 -5.69 23.77
C LYS A 111 15.90 -6.57 23.05
N LYS A 112 15.95 -6.66 21.71
CA LYS A 112 15.07 -7.52 20.92
C LYS A 112 15.35 -9.01 21.16
N SER A 113 16.61 -9.40 21.30
CA SER A 113 17.01 -10.78 21.61
C SER A 113 16.47 -11.20 22.98
N ALA A 114 16.63 -10.36 24.01
CA ALA A 114 16.09 -10.63 25.35
C ALA A 114 14.55 -10.73 25.36
N GLN A 115 13.85 -9.83 24.65
CA GLN A 115 12.40 -9.88 24.52
C GLN A 115 11.91 -11.12 23.74
N GLN A 116 12.69 -11.58 22.76
CA GLN A 116 12.37 -12.76 21.98
C GLN A 116 12.58 -14.04 22.80
N GLU A 117 13.66 -14.15 23.56
CA GLU A 117 13.90 -15.24 24.51
C GLU A 117 12.79 -15.32 25.59
N GLU A 118 12.35 -14.18 26.11
CA GLU A 118 11.24 -14.12 27.06
C GLU A 118 9.93 -14.63 26.43
N LYS A 119 9.62 -14.19 25.21
CA LYS A 119 8.44 -14.66 24.46
C LYS A 119 8.49 -16.16 24.15
N ASP A 120 9.66 -16.65 23.76
CA ASP A 120 9.86 -18.06 23.43
C ASP A 120 9.78 -18.94 24.70
N SER A 121 10.28 -18.45 25.84
CA SER A 121 10.12 -19.12 27.14
C SER A 121 8.65 -19.18 27.58
N ALA A 122 7.89 -18.11 27.37
CA ALA A 122 6.46 -18.05 27.68
C ALA A 122 5.63 -18.93 26.75
N ALA A 123 6.01 -19.01 25.46
CA ALA A 123 5.40 -19.90 24.49
C ALA A 123 5.65 -21.38 24.85
N ARG A 124 6.88 -21.74 25.27
CA ARG A 124 7.21 -23.08 25.76
C ARG A 124 6.34 -23.49 26.96
N LYS A 125 6.19 -22.61 27.96
CA LYS A 125 5.31 -22.86 29.12
C LYS A 125 3.84 -23.10 28.72
N ARG A 126 3.29 -22.26 27.84
CA ARG A 126 1.91 -22.43 27.35
C ARG A 126 1.72 -23.73 26.56
N GLN A 127 2.74 -24.14 25.82
CA GLN A 127 2.71 -25.38 25.06
C GLN A 127 2.75 -26.61 25.98
N GLU A 128 3.57 -26.59 27.03
CA GLU A 128 3.61 -27.66 28.04
C GLU A 128 2.29 -27.78 28.81
N GLU A 129 1.66 -26.66 29.19
CA GLU A 129 0.33 -26.66 29.81
C GLU A 129 -0.76 -27.21 28.88
N ASN A 130 -0.74 -26.83 27.61
CA ASN A 130 -1.73 -27.30 26.64
C ASN A 130 -1.56 -28.80 26.34
N GLN A 131 -0.32 -29.30 26.32
CA GLN A 131 -0.05 -30.73 26.18
C GLN A 131 -0.55 -31.53 27.37
N GLY A 132 -0.30 -31.05 28.60
CA GLY A 132 -0.84 -31.70 29.80
C GLY A 132 -2.37 -31.82 29.76
N LYS A 133 -3.06 -30.79 29.25
CA LYS A 133 -4.52 -30.82 29.05
C LYS A 133 -4.96 -31.81 27.96
N VAL A 134 -4.20 -31.97 26.88
CA VAL A 134 -4.51 -32.93 25.81
C VAL A 134 -4.32 -34.36 26.31
N GLU A 135 -3.22 -34.65 27.00
CA GLU A 135 -2.97 -35.96 27.59
C GLU A 135 -4.03 -36.34 28.63
N GLN A 136 -4.44 -35.38 29.46
CA GLN A 136 -5.51 -35.59 30.42
C GLN A 136 -6.86 -35.87 29.73
N LYS A 137 -7.18 -35.18 28.63
CA LYS A 137 -8.38 -35.43 27.83
C LYS A 137 -8.37 -36.80 27.16
N GLU A 138 -7.23 -37.23 26.60
CA GLU A 138 -7.09 -38.57 26.02
C GLU A 138 -7.26 -39.67 27.07
N GLN A 139 -6.67 -39.50 28.26
CA GLN A 139 -6.85 -40.44 29.38
C GLN A 139 -8.32 -40.52 29.83
N ILE A 140 -9.02 -39.38 29.91
CA ILE A 140 -10.45 -39.36 30.27
C ILE A 140 -11.28 -40.07 29.19
N LYS A 141 -10.96 -39.84 27.91
CA LYS A 141 -11.66 -40.48 26.78
C LYS A 141 -11.50 -42.00 26.81
N LEU A 142 -10.26 -42.49 26.94
CA LEU A 142 -9.96 -43.93 27.02
C LEU A 142 -10.69 -44.58 28.20
N LYS A 143 -10.63 -43.98 29.40
CA LYS A 143 -11.39 -44.47 30.56
C LYS A 143 -12.89 -44.57 30.30
N SER A 144 -13.47 -43.59 29.58
CA SER A 144 -14.90 -43.61 29.25
C SER A 144 -15.26 -44.69 28.22
N GLU A 145 -14.36 -45.01 27.30
CA GLU A 145 -14.53 -46.07 26.31
C GLU A 145 -14.44 -47.45 26.97
N LEU A 146 -13.48 -47.63 27.89
CA LEU A 146 -13.35 -48.83 28.71
C LEU A 146 -14.61 -49.10 29.56
N GLU A 147 -15.19 -48.08 30.18
CA GLU A 147 -16.43 -48.23 30.97
C GLU A 147 -17.64 -48.60 30.10
N LYS A 148 -17.77 -48.01 28.90
CA LYS A 148 -18.80 -48.41 27.92
C LYS A 148 -18.61 -49.86 27.47
N TYR A 149 -17.35 -50.28 27.27
CA TYR A 149 -17.02 -51.65 26.90
C TYR A 149 -17.42 -52.62 28.01
N LYS A 150 -17.07 -52.33 29.28
CA LYS A 150 -17.49 -53.12 30.46
C LYS A 150 -19.02 -53.28 30.54
N GLN A 151 -19.78 -52.23 30.27
CA GLN A 151 -21.25 -52.31 30.24
C GLN A 151 -21.76 -53.24 29.13
N SER A 152 -21.15 -53.20 27.94
CA SER A 152 -21.57 -54.02 26.79
C SER A 152 -21.35 -55.52 26.97
N ILE A 153 -20.32 -55.91 27.75
CA ILE A 153 -19.97 -57.31 28.01
C ILE A 153 -20.61 -57.89 29.27
N SER A 154 -21.39 -57.10 30.02
CA SER A 154 -22.02 -57.50 31.30
C SER A 154 -22.93 -58.74 31.24
N LYS A 155 -23.30 -59.19 30.04
CA LYS A 155 -24.12 -60.39 29.79
C LYS A 155 -23.32 -61.70 29.61
N LEU A 156 -21.99 -61.61 29.53
CA LEU A 156 -21.10 -62.79 29.35
C LEU A 156 -20.74 -63.44 30.69
N SER A 157 -20.15 -64.64 30.66
CA SER A 157 -19.64 -65.27 31.88
C SER A 157 -18.46 -64.50 32.48
N GLU A 158 -18.30 -64.52 33.82
CA GLU A 158 -17.30 -63.72 34.54
C GLU A 158 -15.85 -63.99 34.06
N ASN A 159 -15.54 -65.22 33.67
CA ASN A 159 -14.24 -65.58 33.11
C ASN A 159 -14.00 -64.98 31.71
N GLU A 160 -15.03 -64.92 30.86
CA GLU A 160 -14.92 -64.30 29.53
C GLU A 160 -14.86 -62.78 29.62
N GLN A 161 -15.64 -62.17 30.55
CA GLN A 161 -15.56 -60.74 30.83
C GLN A 161 -14.15 -60.32 31.25
N ASN A 162 -13.55 -61.04 32.21
CA ASN A 162 -12.22 -60.71 32.71
C ASN A 162 -11.12 -60.86 31.64
N LYS A 163 -11.25 -61.84 30.74
CA LYS A 163 -10.33 -62.01 29.62
C LYS A 163 -10.42 -60.86 28.62
N LEU A 164 -11.64 -60.50 28.21
CA LEU A 164 -11.88 -59.41 27.26
C LEU A 164 -11.50 -58.04 27.83
N ILE A 165 -11.72 -57.80 29.13
CA ILE A 165 -11.29 -56.57 29.79
C ILE A 165 -9.76 -56.44 29.76
N ARG A 166 -9.02 -57.51 30.08
CA ARG A 166 -7.54 -57.48 30.03
C ARG A 166 -7.00 -57.23 28.63
N GLU A 167 -7.56 -57.89 27.62
CA GLU A 167 -7.17 -57.67 26.22
C GLU A 167 -7.44 -56.23 25.78
N LYS A 168 -8.56 -55.65 26.21
CA LYS A 168 -8.90 -54.25 25.92
C LYS A 168 -8.01 -53.25 26.65
N GLU A 169 -7.71 -53.49 27.93
CA GLU A 169 -6.78 -52.66 28.71
C GLU A 169 -5.35 -52.68 28.12
N GLU A 170 -4.88 -53.83 27.63
CA GLU A 170 -3.58 -53.93 26.94
C GLU A 170 -3.59 -53.16 25.60
N GLU A 171 -4.66 -53.26 24.82
CA GLU A 171 -4.84 -52.52 23.57
C GLU A 171 -4.83 -51.00 23.81
N GLU A 172 -5.60 -50.52 24.79
CA GLU A 172 -5.65 -49.10 25.15
C GLU A 172 -4.32 -48.57 25.68
N ASN A 173 -3.62 -49.35 26.52
CA ASN A 173 -2.29 -48.99 27.00
C ASN A 173 -1.26 -48.90 25.86
N LYS A 174 -1.35 -49.80 24.87
CA LYS A 174 -0.52 -49.75 23.67
C LYS A 174 -0.79 -48.48 22.85
N LEU A 175 -2.06 -48.16 22.61
CA LEU A 175 -2.47 -46.93 21.89
C LEU A 175 -2.00 -45.65 22.61
N LEU A 176 -2.12 -45.60 23.93
CA LEU A 176 -1.64 -44.48 24.73
C LEU A 176 -0.11 -44.32 24.62
N SER A 177 0.64 -45.43 24.62
CA SER A 177 2.10 -45.39 24.47
C SER A 177 2.53 -44.91 23.06
N GLU A 178 1.77 -45.27 22.02
CA GLU A 178 2.02 -44.81 20.65
C GLU A 178 1.67 -43.33 20.47
N SER A 179 0.58 -42.85 21.08
CA SER A 179 0.23 -41.42 21.11
C SER A 179 1.35 -40.58 21.75
N LYS A 180 1.85 -41.01 22.92
CA LYS A 180 2.97 -40.37 23.60
C LYS A 180 4.24 -40.30 22.74
N LYS A 181 4.59 -41.40 22.05
CA LYS A 181 5.74 -41.42 21.12
C LYS A 181 5.56 -40.45 19.95
N LYS A 182 4.36 -40.38 19.34
CA LYS A 182 4.07 -39.43 18.25
C LYS A 182 4.17 -37.98 18.71
N ASN A 183 3.66 -37.67 19.91
CA ASN A 183 3.75 -36.34 20.51
C ASN A 183 5.19 -35.94 20.82
N GLN A 184 6.02 -36.88 21.30
CA GLN A 184 7.45 -36.63 21.52
C GLN A 184 8.18 -36.32 20.21
N ILE A 185 7.93 -37.08 19.13
CA ILE A 185 8.53 -36.83 17.81
C ILE A 185 8.12 -35.44 17.27
N ALA A 186 6.86 -35.04 17.47
CA ALA A 186 6.39 -33.73 17.08
C ALA A 186 7.09 -32.60 17.88
N ARG A 187 7.34 -32.81 19.17
CA ARG A 187 8.10 -31.88 20.04
C ARG A 187 9.52 -31.68 19.53
N ASP A 188 10.24 -32.78 19.31
CA ASP A 188 11.64 -32.74 18.86
C ASP A 188 11.76 -32.07 17.48
N LYS A 189 10.78 -32.27 16.60
CA LYS A 189 10.75 -31.62 15.26
C LYS A 189 10.50 -30.12 15.36
N LEU A 190 9.64 -29.68 16.26
CA LEU A 190 9.36 -28.26 16.48
C LEU A 190 10.56 -27.54 17.10
N GLU A 191 11.23 -28.17 18.07
CA GLU A 191 12.43 -27.62 18.70
C GLU A 191 13.57 -27.44 17.68
N LYS A 192 13.76 -28.41 16.78
CA LYS A 192 14.70 -28.28 15.66
C LYS A 192 14.37 -27.12 14.72
N LEU A 193 13.08 -26.90 14.42
CA LEU A 193 12.66 -25.78 13.56
C LEU A 193 12.85 -24.42 14.24
N GLN A 194 12.61 -24.32 15.54
CA GLN A 194 12.87 -23.11 16.32
C GLN A 194 14.37 -22.79 16.37
N GLN A 195 15.22 -23.80 16.59
CA GLN A 195 16.66 -23.63 16.60
C GLN A 195 17.18 -23.15 15.23
N GLN A 196 16.71 -23.76 14.14
CA GLN A 196 17.06 -23.34 12.78
C GLN A 196 16.67 -21.88 12.48
N LYS A 197 15.56 -21.39 13.05
CA LYS A 197 15.13 -20.00 12.88
C LYS A 197 16.06 -19.05 13.64
N MET A 198 16.42 -19.39 14.88
CA MET A 198 17.38 -18.61 15.68
C MET A 198 18.76 -18.52 15.01
N ASP A 199 19.23 -19.61 14.42
CA ASP A 199 20.52 -19.64 13.71
C ASP A 199 20.49 -18.78 12.43
N LYS A 200 19.35 -18.76 11.71
CA LYS A 200 19.15 -17.88 10.55
C LYS A 200 19.11 -16.40 10.92
N ASP A 201 18.43 -16.05 12.01
CA ASP A 201 18.35 -14.67 12.47
C ASP A 201 19.72 -14.17 12.98
N LYS A 202 20.49 -15.06 13.63
CA LYS A 202 21.87 -14.78 14.07
C LYS A 202 22.83 -14.54 12.90
N THR A 203 22.75 -15.36 11.84
CA THR A 203 23.58 -15.21 10.64
C THR A 203 23.22 -13.95 9.84
N ALA A 204 21.93 -13.63 9.71
CA ALA A 204 21.50 -12.38 9.07
C ALA A 204 21.97 -11.13 9.83
N PHE A 205 22.04 -11.20 11.16
CA PHE A 205 22.58 -10.11 11.98
C PHE A 205 24.09 -9.95 11.78
N GLN A 206 24.86 -11.03 11.82
CA GLN A 206 26.31 -11.00 11.59
C GLN A 206 26.66 -10.39 10.22
N GLN A 207 25.93 -10.75 9.17
CA GLN A 207 26.12 -10.16 7.84
C GLN A 207 25.86 -8.65 7.81
N LYS A 208 24.87 -8.17 8.57
CA LYS A 208 24.54 -6.75 8.66
C LYS A 208 25.59 -5.97 9.45
N GLU A 209 26.14 -6.57 10.50
CA GLU A 209 27.23 -6.02 11.30
C GLU A 209 28.52 -5.91 10.47
N GLU A 210 28.90 -6.98 9.75
CA GLU A 210 30.06 -6.98 8.83
C GLU A 210 29.94 -5.90 7.76
N HIS A 211 28.75 -5.74 7.16
CA HIS A 211 28.50 -4.69 6.16
C HIS A 211 28.65 -3.27 6.74
N LEU A 212 28.23 -3.03 7.98
CA LEU A 212 28.40 -1.73 8.64
C LEU A 212 29.86 -1.43 8.96
N ILE A 213 30.61 -2.43 9.43
CA ILE A 213 32.05 -2.32 9.69
C ILE A 213 32.81 -2.03 8.38
N GLN A 214 32.45 -2.71 7.29
CA GLN A 214 33.06 -2.47 5.98
C GLN A 214 32.80 -1.04 5.48
N LYS A 215 31.58 -0.52 5.70
CA LYS A 215 31.22 0.86 5.33
C LYS A 215 31.98 1.90 6.17
N GLN A 216 32.19 1.63 7.46
CA GLN A 216 33.02 2.47 8.33
C GLN A 216 34.46 2.55 7.81
N LYS A 217 35.06 1.40 7.47
CA LYS A 217 36.41 1.34 6.92
C LYS A 217 36.56 2.12 5.60
N GLN A 218 35.57 1.99 4.70
CA GLN A 218 35.56 2.75 3.44
C GLN A 218 35.50 4.27 3.64
N MET A 219 34.80 4.75 4.67
CA MET A 219 34.75 6.18 4.96
C MET A 219 36.03 6.68 5.62
N GLU A 220 36.66 5.85 6.45
CA GLU A 220 37.96 6.16 7.05
C GLU A 220 39.06 6.23 6.00
N GLU A 221 39.08 5.30 5.03
CA GLU A 221 39.98 5.35 3.87
C GLU A 221 39.79 6.64 3.03
N LYS A 222 38.54 7.05 2.77
CA LYS A 222 38.24 8.32 2.09
C LYS A 222 38.67 9.55 2.90
N LEU A 223 38.62 9.48 4.22
CA LEU A 223 39.05 10.57 5.09
C LEU A 223 40.57 10.77 4.99
N ILE A 224 41.32 9.66 4.98
CA ILE A 224 42.78 9.66 4.79
C ILE A 224 43.13 10.22 3.41
N GLU A 225 42.44 9.79 2.35
CA GLU A 225 42.66 10.29 0.98
C GLU A 225 42.45 11.80 0.87
N LEU A 226 41.36 12.33 1.47
CA LEU A 226 41.09 13.77 1.50
C LEU A 226 42.14 14.55 2.31
N GLU A 227 42.68 13.96 3.37
CA GLU A 227 43.72 14.57 4.20
C GLU A 227 45.08 14.61 3.47
N GLU A 228 45.42 13.56 2.72
CA GLU A 228 46.56 13.52 1.83
C GLU A 228 46.44 14.57 0.71
N GLU A 229 45.27 14.70 0.09
CA GLU A 229 45.00 15.70 -0.96
C GLU A 229 45.14 17.13 -0.41
N ARG A 230 44.66 17.38 0.82
CA ARG A 230 44.84 18.65 1.53
C ARG A 230 46.32 18.97 1.79
N GLN A 231 47.13 17.98 2.17
CA GLN A 231 48.57 18.17 2.37
C GLN A 231 49.30 18.45 1.05
N GLN A 232 48.93 17.80 -0.05
CA GLN A 232 49.49 18.08 -1.37
C GLN A 232 49.20 19.53 -1.83
N ILE A 233 47.99 20.03 -1.57
CA ILE A 233 47.62 21.43 -1.87
C ILE A 233 48.44 22.42 -1.02
N LEU A 234 48.66 22.11 0.26
CA LEU A 234 49.48 22.93 1.16
C LEU A 234 50.96 22.96 0.73
N ASN A 235 51.49 21.84 0.24
CA ASN A 235 52.87 21.76 -0.26
C ASN A 235 53.06 22.49 -1.61
N LYS A 236 52.05 22.50 -2.49
CA LYS A 236 52.03 23.35 -3.70
C LYS A 236 52.00 24.84 -3.38
N LYS A 237 51.31 25.27 -2.30
CA LYS A 237 51.30 26.68 -1.87
C LYS A 237 52.63 27.19 -1.31
N LYS A 238 53.50 26.31 -0.80
CA LYS A 238 54.84 26.69 -0.32
C LYS A 238 55.86 26.88 -1.44
N THR A 239 55.65 26.28 -2.61
CA THR A 239 56.55 26.42 -3.76
C THR A 239 56.22 27.61 -4.67
N THR A 240 54.99 28.17 -4.63
CA THR A 240 54.63 29.34 -5.45
C THR A 240 54.95 30.70 -4.80
N LYS A 241 55.35 30.74 -3.53
CA LYS A 241 55.69 31.98 -2.80
C LYS A 241 57.17 32.41 -2.90
N GLN A 242 58.00 31.72 -3.68
CA GLN A 242 59.40 32.09 -3.92
C GLN A 242 59.69 32.69 -5.30
N ASP A 243 58.72 32.73 -6.22
CA ASP A 243 58.93 33.23 -7.60
C ASP A 243 58.22 34.57 -7.93
N GLU A 244 57.50 35.18 -6.98
CA GLU A 244 56.82 36.49 -7.16
C GLU A 244 57.47 37.64 -6.35
N GLN A 245 58.78 37.55 -6.08
CA GLN A 245 59.56 38.63 -5.47
C GLN A 245 60.69 39.19 -6.37
N SER A 246 60.63 38.92 -7.68
CA SER A 246 61.65 39.39 -8.63
C SER A 246 61.04 39.90 -9.94
N LYS A 247 60.14 40.89 -9.89
CA LYS A 247 59.66 41.54 -11.12
C LYS A 247 59.08 42.97 -11.02
N ASP A 248 59.48 43.75 -10.02
CA ASP A 248 59.13 45.19 -9.91
C ASP A 248 60.35 46.10 -9.69
N GLN A 249 61.43 45.82 -10.42
CA GLN A 249 62.54 46.77 -10.60
C GLN A 249 63.06 46.67 -12.03
N ARG A 250 62.43 47.40 -12.96
CA ARG A 250 63.02 47.95 -14.20
C ARG A 250 61.90 48.62 -15.00
N GLU A 251 61.82 49.93 -14.87
CA GLU A 251 61.69 50.90 -15.98
C GLU A 251 61.53 52.30 -15.38
N LEU A 252 62.65 52.82 -14.87
CA LEU A 252 62.90 54.23 -14.61
C LEU A 252 64.17 54.57 -15.38
N LYS A 253 64.01 55.11 -16.58
CA LYS A 253 64.98 55.97 -17.29
C LYS A 253 64.44 56.29 -18.67
N ASP A 254 63.88 57.49 -18.81
CA ASP A 254 64.19 58.43 -19.89
C ASP A 254 63.07 59.46 -20.02
N LYS A 255 63.24 60.61 -19.36
CA LYS A 255 63.43 61.91 -20.02
C LYS A 255 63.23 63.05 -19.03
N ASN A 256 64.32 63.75 -18.83
CA ASN A 256 64.44 65.04 -18.17
C ASN A 256 64.40 66.11 -19.27
N ASP A 257 63.64 67.20 -19.09
CA ASP A 257 64.13 68.59 -19.10
C ASP A 257 63.03 69.63 -19.45
N ASN A 258 63.04 70.70 -18.64
CA ASN A 258 62.47 72.05 -18.79
C ASN A 258 60.94 72.18 -18.58
N GLN A 259 60.40 73.15 -17.83
CA GLN A 259 60.90 74.39 -17.21
C GLN A 259 59.83 74.89 -16.19
N HIS A 260 60.24 75.75 -15.23
CA HIS A 260 59.48 76.72 -14.40
C HIS A 260 57.95 76.88 -14.65
N ASP A 261 57.07 77.03 -13.65
CA ASP A 261 57.11 78.08 -12.61
C ASP A 261 56.07 77.86 -11.47
N GLU A 262 56.20 78.67 -10.43
CA GLU A 262 55.57 78.75 -9.11
C GLU A 262 54.03 78.55 -8.96
N GLY A 263 53.59 78.11 -7.77
CA GLY A 263 52.21 78.35 -7.29
C GLY A 263 51.72 77.44 -6.15
N ILE A 264 51.70 77.96 -4.93
CA ILE A 264 51.14 77.39 -3.69
C ILE A 264 49.60 77.27 -3.79
N ASN A 265 48.98 76.11 -3.50
CA ASN A 265 47.81 76.07 -2.59
C ASN A 265 47.35 74.66 -2.15
N ASN A 266 46.83 74.63 -0.92
CA ASN A 266 46.20 73.50 -0.23
C ASN A 266 44.83 73.13 -0.83
N GLY A 267 44.46 71.85 -0.69
CA GLY A 267 43.06 71.44 -0.51
C GLY A 267 42.51 70.39 -1.49
N VAL A 268 41.66 69.53 -0.92
CA VAL A 268 40.72 68.58 -1.55
C VAL A 268 41.23 67.15 -1.75
N VAL A 269 40.87 66.32 -0.77
CA VAL A 269 40.70 64.86 -0.91
C VAL A 269 39.52 64.63 -1.85
N SER A 270 39.79 64.13 -3.06
CA SER A 270 38.77 63.65 -3.99
C SER A 270 38.37 62.22 -3.62
N ILE A 271 37.13 62.05 -3.16
CA ILE A 271 36.46 60.75 -3.01
C ILE A 271 35.94 60.34 -4.40
N ASP A 272 36.29 59.13 -4.80
CA ASP A 272 35.98 58.49 -6.08
C ASP A 272 34.52 57.98 -6.05
N TYR A 273 33.64 58.50 -6.92
CA TYR A 273 32.23 58.10 -7.02
C TYR A 273 32.07 56.91 -7.97
N ASN A 274 31.44 55.83 -7.51
CA ASN A 274 31.05 54.68 -8.32
C ASN A 274 29.70 54.92 -9.03
N GLU A 275 29.60 54.52 -10.30
CA GLU A 275 28.42 54.63 -11.19
C GLU A 275 27.12 53.97 -10.67
N ASP A 276 27.18 53.05 -9.70
CA ASP A 276 25.99 52.37 -9.14
C ASP A 276 25.09 53.30 -8.29
N GLN A 277 25.60 54.45 -7.86
CA GLN A 277 24.84 55.40 -7.03
C GLN A 277 23.82 56.23 -7.83
N TYR A 278 24.03 56.39 -9.14
CA TYR A 278 23.15 57.17 -10.02
C TYR A 278 21.79 56.48 -10.32
N GLU A 279 21.71 55.14 -10.32
CA GLU A 279 20.43 54.43 -10.50
C GLU A 279 19.61 54.32 -9.21
N GLU A 280 20.26 54.28 -8.03
CA GLU A 280 19.57 54.28 -6.73
C GLU A 280 18.93 55.65 -6.43
N ASP A 281 19.58 56.76 -6.84
CA ASP A 281 19.04 58.12 -6.69
C ASP A 281 17.80 58.39 -7.57
N LEU A 282 17.65 57.71 -8.71
CA LEU A 282 16.51 57.84 -9.62
C LEU A 282 15.23 57.13 -9.14
N ASN A 283 15.36 56.12 -8.26
CA ASN A 283 14.23 55.34 -7.72
C ASN A 283 13.85 55.71 -6.28
N GLY A 284 14.63 56.59 -5.63
CA GLY A 284 14.35 57.09 -4.29
C GLY A 284 14.72 56.16 -3.15
N GLU A 285 15.32 55.01 -3.44
CA GLU A 285 15.82 54.07 -2.44
C GLU A 285 16.96 54.70 -1.63
N VAL A 286 16.88 54.60 -0.30
CA VAL A 286 17.92 55.08 0.61
C VAL A 286 18.39 53.93 1.47
N ARG A 287 19.70 53.66 1.47
CA ARG A 287 20.30 52.55 2.22
C ARG A 287 21.38 53.06 3.16
N MET A 288 21.25 52.71 4.44
CA MET A 288 22.27 52.90 5.50
C MET A 288 22.90 54.31 5.55
N GLN A 289 22.10 55.36 5.35
CA GLN A 289 22.58 56.74 5.51
C GLN A 289 22.56 57.18 6.97
N ILE A 290 21.60 56.69 7.76
CA ILE A 290 21.48 56.94 9.20
C ILE A 290 21.22 55.62 9.94
N GLU A 291 21.91 55.37 11.05
CA GLU A 291 21.72 54.16 11.87
C GLU A 291 20.45 54.26 12.73
N ASP A 292 19.41 53.46 12.44
CA ASP A 292 18.16 53.37 13.23
C ASP A 292 17.98 51.98 13.88
N VAL A 293 18.98 51.59 14.68
CA VAL A 293 19.06 50.26 15.32
C VAL A 293 17.84 49.94 16.19
N LYS A 294 17.19 50.97 16.77
CA LYS A 294 16.02 50.79 17.65
C LYS A 294 14.78 50.38 16.86
N TRP A 295 14.53 51.00 15.71
CA TRP A 295 13.39 50.65 14.85
C TRP A 295 13.58 49.30 14.18
N GLU A 296 14.77 49.05 13.61
CA GLU A 296 15.09 47.78 12.94
C GLU A 296 14.94 46.58 13.89
N LYS A 297 15.46 46.69 15.12
CA LYS A 297 15.31 45.63 16.14
C LYS A 297 13.86 45.42 16.55
N LYS A 298 13.01 46.46 16.55
CA LYS A 298 11.57 46.31 16.83
C LYS A 298 10.88 45.52 15.71
N LEU A 299 11.17 45.89 14.46
CA LEU A 299 10.66 45.23 13.26
C LEU A 299 11.03 43.74 13.20
N GLU A 300 12.31 43.40 13.42
CA GLU A 300 12.78 42.01 13.43
C GLU A 300 12.08 41.17 14.51
N ASN A 301 11.90 41.72 15.72
CA ASN A 301 11.22 41.03 16.81
C ASN A 301 9.75 40.71 16.49
N GLU A 302 9.04 41.63 15.82
CA GLU A 302 7.66 41.43 15.41
C GLU A 302 7.55 40.35 14.31
N ILE A 303 8.45 40.36 13.33
CA ILE A 303 8.54 39.34 12.28
C ILE A 303 8.79 37.96 12.89
N ILE A 304 9.79 37.83 13.77
CA ILE A 304 10.15 36.55 14.42
C ILE A 304 8.96 36.02 15.24
N ARG A 305 8.28 36.89 16.00
CA ARG A 305 7.13 36.49 16.82
C ARG A 305 5.98 35.93 15.97
N LEU A 306 5.67 36.58 14.84
CA LEU A 306 4.62 36.14 13.93
C LEU A 306 5.00 34.86 13.15
N GLN A 307 6.25 34.75 12.70
CA GLN A 307 6.73 33.52 12.06
C GLN A 307 6.72 32.32 13.01
N ILE A 308 7.08 32.51 14.29
CA ILE A 308 7.01 31.45 15.31
C ILE A 308 5.54 31.05 15.53
N ALA A 309 4.63 32.01 15.63
CA ALA A 309 3.20 31.73 15.78
C ALA A 309 2.67 30.92 14.59
N PHE A 310 3.00 31.31 13.36
CA PHE A 310 2.59 30.59 12.14
C PHE A 310 3.14 29.16 12.08
N LYS A 311 4.43 28.99 12.44
CA LYS A 311 5.07 27.65 12.49
C LYS A 311 4.53 26.76 13.62
N SER A 312 3.96 27.35 14.66
CA SER A 312 3.41 26.61 15.81
C SER A 312 2.00 26.07 15.59
N LEU A 313 1.35 26.37 14.45
CA LEU A 313 0.04 25.86 14.10
C LEU A 313 0.10 24.33 13.89
N PRO A 314 -0.57 23.51 14.74
CA PRO A 314 -0.52 22.06 14.60
C PRO A 314 -1.24 21.62 13.32
N SER A 315 -0.63 20.68 12.57
CA SER A 315 -1.30 20.12 11.40
C SER A 315 -2.59 19.39 11.82
N PRO A 316 -3.71 19.55 11.09
CA PRO A 316 -4.98 18.93 11.46
C PRO A 316 -4.96 17.40 11.40
N ILE A 317 -3.97 16.79 10.72
CA ILE A 317 -3.86 15.34 10.56
C ILE A 317 -2.72 14.79 11.40
N ARG A 318 -3.05 14.14 12.53
CA ARG A 318 -2.10 13.40 13.36
C ARG A 318 -1.79 12.03 12.73
N ILE A 319 -0.52 11.62 12.74
CA ILE A 319 -0.06 10.31 12.20
C ILE A 319 -0.87 9.13 12.76
N LYS A 320 -1.27 9.19 14.04
CA LYS A 320 -2.12 8.17 14.69
C LYS A 320 -3.43 7.90 13.93
N MET A 321 -4.04 8.93 13.33
CA MET A 321 -5.27 8.79 12.55
C MET A 321 -5.04 8.02 11.25
N ILE A 322 -3.91 8.29 10.57
CA ILE A 322 -3.52 7.60 9.35
C ILE A 322 -3.28 6.11 9.64
N VAL A 323 -2.57 5.80 10.72
CA VAL A 323 -2.29 4.41 11.12
C VAL A 323 -3.59 3.64 11.42
N SER A 324 -4.54 4.26 12.14
CA SER A 324 -5.84 3.65 12.44
C SER A 324 -6.64 3.33 11.16
N MET A 325 -6.66 4.28 10.22
CA MET A 325 -7.34 4.11 8.93
C MET A 325 -6.72 2.98 8.10
N ILE A 326 -5.38 2.91 8.04
CA ILE A 326 -4.67 1.83 7.34
C ILE A 326 -5.00 0.47 7.96
N ILE A 327 -5.00 0.35 9.28
CA ILE A 327 -5.35 -0.89 9.98
C ILE A 327 -6.79 -1.33 9.62
N SER A 328 -7.74 -0.39 9.61
CA SER A 328 -9.13 -0.68 9.25
C SER A 328 -9.27 -1.21 7.83
N VAL A 329 -8.57 -0.60 6.87
CA VAL A 329 -8.54 -1.05 5.46
C VAL A 329 -7.91 -2.44 5.34
N VAL A 330 -6.82 -2.71 6.06
CA VAL A 330 -6.17 -4.03 6.07
C VAL A 330 -7.11 -5.10 6.63
N VAL A 331 -7.82 -4.82 7.72
CA VAL A 331 -8.81 -5.74 8.30
C VAL A 331 -9.94 -6.03 7.30
N PHE A 332 -10.42 -4.99 6.59
CA PHE A 332 -11.45 -5.15 5.57
C PHE A 332 -10.96 -6.04 4.41
N LEU A 333 -9.78 -5.77 3.86
CA LEU A 333 -9.17 -6.57 2.80
C LEU A 333 -8.94 -8.02 3.23
N ALA A 334 -8.42 -8.24 4.45
CA ALA A 334 -8.21 -9.57 4.99
C ALA A 334 -9.52 -10.35 5.14
N SER A 335 -10.60 -9.70 5.59
CA SER A 335 -11.93 -10.31 5.71
C SER A 335 -12.52 -10.70 4.35
N ALA A 336 -12.36 -9.85 3.33
CA ALA A 336 -12.79 -10.13 1.97
C ALA A 336 -12.03 -11.31 1.35
N ILE A 337 -10.70 -11.33 1.46
CA ILE A 337 -9.86 -12.43 0.96
C ILE A 337 -10.24 -13.74 1.64
N THR A 338 -10.41 -13.72 2.97
CA THR A 338 -10.80 -14.92 3.71
C THR A 338 -12.17 -15.43 3.27
N SER A 339 -13.12 -14.54 3.00
CA SER A 339 -14.45 -14.91 2.52
C SER A 339 -14.39 -15.61 1.14
N ILE A 340 -13.57 -15.10 0.23
CA ILE A 340 -13.33 -15.71 -1.10
C ILE A 340 -12.73 -17.11 -0.94
N ILE A 341 -11.73 -17.26 -0.06
CA ILE A 341 -11.09 -18.56 0.21
C ILE A 341 -12.12 -19.57 0.74
N VAL A 342 -12.98 -19.17 1.69
CA VAL A 342 -14.02 -20.05 2.22
C VAL A 342 -14.96 -20.54 1.12
N VAL A 343 -15.42 -19.65 0.24
CA VAL A 343 -16.29 -20.02 -0.89
C VAL A 343 -15.60 -21.04 -1.81
N ILE A 344 -14.34 -20.80 -2.17
CA ILE A 344 -13.56 -21.72 -3.03
C ILE A 344 -13.38 -23.09 -2.35
N VAL A 345 -13.13 -23.11 -1.04
CA VAL A 345 -12.97 -24.35 -0.28
C VAL A 345 -14.27 -25.16 -0.25
N GLU A 346 -15.41 -24.50 -0.03
CA GLU A 346 -16.71 -25.18 -0.01
C GLU A 346 -17.14 -25.65 -1.41
N GLU A 347 -16.90 -24.86 -2.46
CA GLU A 347 -17.13 -25.28 -3.86
C GLU A 347 -16.32 -26.53 -4.21
N ASN A 348 -15.04 -26.57 -3.84
CA ASN A 348 -14.17 -27.72 -4.07
C ASN A 348 -14.63 -28.99 -3.33
N LYS A 349 -15.33 -28.85 -2.20
CA LYS A 349 -15.93 -30.00 -1.50
C LYS A 349 -17.18 -30.50 -2.21
N TYR A 350 -18.01 -29.58 -2.74
CA TYR A 350 -19.29 -29.92 -3.36
C TYR A 350 -19.16 -30.41 -4.81
N SER A 351 -18.33 -29.79 -5.63
CA SER A 351 -18.19 -30.09 -7.07
C SER A 351 -18.01 -31.60 -7.39
N PRO A 352 -17.16 -32.36 -6.66
CA PRO A 352 -17.02 -33.79 -6.91
C PRO A 352 -18.29 -34.60 -6.61
N LYS A 353 -19.15 -34.15 -5.68
CA LYS A 353 -20.39 -34.88 -5.32
C LYS A 353 -21.46 -34.79 -6.40
N THR A 354 -21.51 -33.71 -7.18
CA THR A 354 -22.43 -33.59 -8.32
C THR A 354 -22.22 -34.72 -9.34
N SER A 355 -20.95 -35.03 -9.65
CA SER A 355 -20.62 -36.15 -10.53
C SER A 355 -21.11 -37.49 -9.94
N SER A 356 -20.94 -37.69 -8.63
CA SER A 356 -21.40 -38.90 -7.95
C SER A 356 -22.92 -39.08 -8.02
N ILE A 357 -23.71 -38.01 -7.88
CA ILE A 357 -25.17 -38.04 -8.02
C ILE A 357 -25.57 -38.45 -9.44
N LEU A 358 -24.94 -37.84 -10.46
CA LEU A 358 -25.23 -38.15 -11.86
C LEU A 358 -24.98 -39.62 -12.18
N PHE A 359 -23.78 -40.13 -11.88
CA PHE A 359 -23.44 -41.54 -12.08
C PHE A 359 -24.33 -42.46 -11.23
N SER A 360 -24.76 -42.00 -10.05
CA SER A 360 -25.70 -42.74 -9.22
C SER A 360 -27.03 -42.97 -9.94
N GLY A 361 -27.64 -41.92 -10.49
CA GLY A 361 -28.89 -42.01 -11.24
C GLY A 361 -28.79 -42.87 -12.50
N ILE A 362 -27.67 -42.80 -13.22
CA ILE A 362 -27.43 -43.60 -14.44
C ILE A 362 -27.40 -45.11 -14.14
N ARG A 363 -26.95 -45.52 -12.95
CA ARG A 363 -26.98 -46.95 -12.55
C ARG A 363 -28.40 -47.48 -12.45
N GLY A 364 -29.33 -46.70 -11.90
CA GLY A 364 -30.75 -47.07 -11.85
C GLY A 364 -31.30 -47.29 -13.25
N LEU A 365 -31.03 -46.37 -14.17
CA LEU A 365 -31.44 -46.49 -15.58
C LEU A 365 -30.81 -47.73 -16.26
N ALA A 366 -29.53 -47.99 -16.03
CA ALA A 366 -28.86 -49.16 -16.60
C ALA A 366 -29.44 -50.48 -16.04
N LEU A 367 -29.86 -50.50 -14.77
CA LEU A 367 -30.52 -51.66 -14.17
C LEU A 367 -31.89 -51.93 -14.81
N GLU A 368 -32.69 -50.89 -15.05
CA GLU A 368 -33.96 -50.99 -15.77
C GLU A 368 -33.77 -51.45 -17.22
N GLN A 369 -32.68 -51.03 -17.88
CA GLN A 369 -32.32 -51.54 -19.20
C GLN A 369 -32.05 -53.05 -19.17
N ILE A 370 -31.33 -53.54 -18.15
CA ILE A 370 -31.09 -54.98 -17.97
C ILE A 370 -32.43 -55.71 -17.81
N LEU A 371 -33.33 -55.22 -16.95
CA LEU A 371 -34.65 -55.82 -16.74
C LEU A 371 -35.49 -55.84 -18.03
N PHE A 372 -35.46 -54.75 -18.79
CA PHE A 372 -36.11 -54.64 -20.09
C PHE A 372 -35.61 -55.74 -21.04
N PHE A 373 -34.29 -55.88 -21.23
CA PHE A 373 -33.75 -56.88 -22.15
C PHE A 373 -33.93 -58.32 -21.65
N VAL A 374 -33.84 -58.58 -20.35
CA VAL A 374 -34.15 -59.91 -19.77
C VAL A 374 -35.59 -60.32 -20.13
N THR A 375 -36.53 -59.38 -19.99
CA THR A 375 -37.94 -59.62 -20.35
C THR A 375 -38.11 -59.79 -21.87
N ARG A 376 -37.41 -58.97 -22.66
CA ARG A 376 -37.44 -58.98 -24.12
C ARG A 376 -36.89 -60.28 -24.74
N ILE A 377 -35.92 -60.92 -24.11
CA ILE A 377 -35.41 -62.23 -24.55
C ILE A 377 -36.48 -63.32 -24.47
N ILE A 378 -37.44 -63.19 -23.58
CA ILE A 378 -38.55 -64.15 -23.39
C ILE A 378 -39.71 -63.78 -24.31
N VAL A 379 -40.10 -62.50 -24.29
CA VAL A 379 -41.27 -62.01 -25.01
C VAL A 379 -40.86 -61.40 -26.34
N ASP A 380 -41.05 -62.18 -27.40
CA ASP A 380 -40.89 -61.72 -28.77
C ASP A 380 -42.02 -60.73 -29.13
N HIS A 381 -41.70 -59.63 -29.79
CA HIS A 381 -42.71 -58.79 -30.46
C HIS A 381 -42.31 -58.73 -31.91
N LYS A 382 -42.91 -59.62 -32.70
CA LYS A 382 -42.76 -59.65 -34.16
C LYS A 382 -43.52 -58.51 -34.85
N GLU A 383 -44.34 -57.79 -34.09
CA GLU A 383 -45.24 -56.75 -34.59
C GLU A 383 -44.55 -55.39 -34.79
N ILE A 384 -43.34 -55.21 -34.25
CA ILE A 384 -42.59 -53.94 -34.27
C ILE A 384 -41.18 -54.20 -34.84
N GLU A 385 -41.09 -54.58 -36.11
CA GLU A 385 -39.81 -54.57 -36.83
C GLU A 385 -39.55 -53.16 -37.38
N THR A 386 -38.60 -52.46 -36.77
CA THR A 386 -38.13 -51.18 -37.26
C THR A 386 -36.81 -51.37 -38.02
N PRO A 387 -36.56 -50.60 -39.10
CA PRO A 387 -35.24 -50.58 -39.70
C PRO A 387 -34.20 -50.09 -38.69
N VAL A 388 -32.95 -50.52 -38.85
CA VAL A 388 -31.84 -50.03 -38.02
C VAL A 388 -31.63 -48.55 -38.34
N VAL A 389 -31.93 -47.69 -37.37
CA VAL A 389 -31.74 -46.25 -37.41
C VAL A 389 -30.72 -45.91 -36.34
N ASP A 390 -29.61 -45.29 -36.75
CA ASP A 390 -28.62 -44.76 -35.84
C ASP A 390 -29.11 -43.43 -35.25
N TYR A 391 -28.91 -43.25 -33.95
CA TYR A 391 -29.27 -42.04 -33.24
C TYR A 391 -28.00 -41.22 -32.99
N PRO A 392 -27.69 -40.20 -33.81
CA PRO A 392 -26.41 -39.49 -33.74
C PRO A 392 -26.19 -38.74 -32.42
N ASP A 393 -27.28 -38.35 -31.74
CA ASP A 393 -27.23 -37.56 -30.51
C ASP A 393 -27.24 -38.43 -29.23
N ILE A 394 -27.23 -39.75 -29.34
CA ILE A 394 -27.23 -40.67 -28.19
C ILE A 394 -25.82 -41.18 -27.91
N SER A 395 -25.32 -40.85 -26.72
CA SER A 395 -23.99 -41.28 -26.24
C SER A 395 -23.97 -42.69 -25.67
N SER A 396 -25.13 -43.21 -25.23
CA SER A 396 -25.23 -44.52 -24.60
C SER A 396 -24.85 -45.63 -25.59
N PRO A 397 -23.93 -46.54 -25.24
CA PRO A 397 -23.53 -47.63 -26.13
C PRO A 397 -24.67 -48.63 -26.39
N VAL A 398 -25.65 -48.70 -25.49
CA VAL A 398 -26.78 -49.66 -25.54
C VAL A 398 -27.89 -49.18 -26.48
N PHE A 399 -28.14 -47.86 -26.52
CA PHE A 399 -29.21 -47.25 -27.29
C PHE A 399 -28.70 -46.41 -28.47
N LYS A 400 -27.49 -46.69 -28.96
CA LYS A 400 -26.92 -45.95 -30.11
C LYS A 400 -27.75 -46.07 -31.39
N ASN A 401 -28.54 -47.15 -31.51
CA ASN A 401 -29.42 -47.40 -32.64
C ASN A 401 -30.72 -48.09 -32.22
N SER A 402 -31.63 -48.27 -33.18
CA SER A 402 -32.92 -48.95 -32.98
C SER A 402 -32.80 -50.46 -32.79
N CYS A 403 -31.61 -51.06 -32.63
CA CYS A 403 -31.49 -52.52 -32.44
C CYS A 403 -32.21 -53.04 -31.18
N HIS A 404 -32.48 -52.17 -30.20
CA HIS A 404 -33.24 -52.51 -28.99
C HIS A 404 -34.70 -52.91 -29.27
N THR A 405 -35.28 -52.51 -30.41
CA THR A 405 -36.64 -52.93 -30.82
C THR A 405 -36.64 -54.21 -31.65
N SER A 406 -35.48 -54.72 -32.08
CA SER A 406 -35.33 -55.93 -32.88
C SER A 406 -36.03 -57.14 -32.26
N SER A 407 -36.73 -57.92 -33.08
CA SER A 407 -37.31 -59.22 -32.71
C SER A 407 -36.27 -60.34 -32.66
N ASN A 408 -35.05 -60.10 -33.16
CA ASN A 408 -33.98 -61.10 -33.16
C ASN A 408 -33.37 -61.25 -31.75
N ARG A 409 -33.69 -62.38 -31.09
CA ARG A 409 -33.21 -62.72 -29.75
C ARG A 409 -31.68 -62.75 -29.60
N ILE A 410 -30.91 -62.97 -30.69
CA ILE A 410 -29.44 -62.89 -30.66
C ILE A 410 -29.01 -61.44 -30.38
N ILE A 411 -29.58 -60.49 -31.12
CA ILE A 411 -29.28 -59.06 -30.98
C ILE A 411 -29.69 -58.58 -29.58
N VAL A 412 -30.87 -58.98 -29.10
CA VAL A 412 -31.35 -58.63 -27.74
C VAL A 412 -30.42 -59.21 -26.66
N LYS A 413 -29.91 -60.44 -26.85
CA LYS A 413 -28.93 -61.05 -25.93
C LYS A 413 -27.61 -60.28 -25.92
N ASP A 414 -27.12 -59.85 -27.08
CA ASP A 414 -25.89 -59.05 -27.17
C ASP A 414 -26.08 -57.67 -26.53
N LEU A 415 -27.25 -57.05 -26.69
CA LEU A 415 -27.61 -55.80 -26.01
C LEU A 415 -27.74 -55.98 -24.49
N LEU A 416 -28.28 -57.10 -24.00
CA LEU A 416 -28.30 -57.42 -22.58
C LEU A 416 -26.87 -57.48 -22.00
N LEU A 417 -25.95 -58.13 -22.71
CA LEU A 417 -24.54 -58.21 -22.33
C LEU A 417 -23.86 -56.84 -22.38
N LEU A 418 -24.19 -56.01 -23.36
CA LEU A 418 -23.67 -54.65 -23.46
C LEU A 418 -24.19 -53.78 -22.30
N SER A 419 -25.47 -53.92 -21.95
CA SER A 419 -26.10 -53.23 -20.82
C SER A 419 -25.49 -53.64 -19.48
N SER A 420 -25.21 -54.94 -19.27
CA SER A 420 -24.54 -55.40 -18.05
C SER A 420 -23.12 -54.86 -17.91
N LYS A 421 -22.35 -54.80 -19.01
CA LYS A 421 -21.02 -54.17 -19.05
C LYS A 421 -21.10 -52.68 -18.79
N TYR A 422 -22.07 -51.99 -19.38
CA TYR A 422 -22.30 -50.57 -19.17
C TYR A 422 -22.63 -50.27 -17.70
N PHE A 423 -23.56 -51.02 -17.10
CA PHE A 423 -23.86 -50.95 -15.66
C PHE A 423 -22.61 -51.18 -14.82
N MET A 424 -21.81 -52.22 -15.10
CA MET A 424 -20.59 -52.52 -14.36
C MET A 424 -19.56 -51.39 -14.44
N ASN A 425 -19.41 -50.75 -15.61
CA ASN A 425 -18.48 -49.64 -15.79
C ASN A 425 -18.95 -48.40 -15.04
N VAL A 426 -20.23 -48.02 -15.15
CA VAL A 426 -20.83 -46.88 -14.42
C VAL A 426 -20.75 -47.13 -12.90
N HIS A 427 -21.10 -48.33 -12.45
CA HIS A 427 -21.00 -48.75 -11.06
C HIS A 427 -19.54 -48.70 -10.56
N GLY A 428 -18.59 -49.21 -11.35
CA GLY A 428 -17.17 -49.15 -11.04
C GLY A 428 -16.61 -47.73 -10.98
N LEU A 429 -16.98 -46.86 -11.92
CA LEU A 429 -16.57 -45.46 -11.95
C LEU A 429 -17.03 -44.68 -10.72
N LEU A 430 -18.22 -44.97 -10.21
CA LEU A 430 -18.69 -44.35 -9.00
C LEU A 430 -17.94 -44.86 -7.75
N HIS A 431 -17.79 -46.17 -7.60
CA HIS A 431 -17.19 -46.75 -6.40
C HIS A 431 -15.67 -46.57 -6.31
N TYR A 432 -14.98 -46.57 -7.45
CA TYR A 432 -13.52 -46.52 -7.50
C TYR A 432 -12.96 -45.19 -8.02
N GLY A 433 -13.83 -44.30 -8.51
CA GLY A 433 -13.45 -43.05 -9.16
C GLY A 433 -12.96 -43.26 -10.60
N TYR A 434 -12.80 -42.15 -11.31
CA TYR A 434 -12.28 -42.14 -12.67
C TYR A 434 -10.83 -42.66 -12.75
N LYS A 435 -10.57 -43.53 -13.74
CA LYS A 435 -9.23 -43.94 -14.17
C LYS A 435 -9.24 -44.10 -15.69
N HIS A 436 -8.17 -43.67 -16.37
CA HIS A 436 -8.00 -43.79 -17.83
C HIS A 436 -8.16 -45.21 -18.43
N LEU A 437 -8.22 -46.26 -17.60
CA LEU A 437 -8.39 -47.65 -18.03
C LEU A 437 -9.82 -48.17 -17.78
N ARG A 438 -10.72 -47.34 -17.25
CA ARG A 438 -12.10 -47.69 -16.92
C ARG A 438 -13.02 -46.63 -17.51
N ASP A 439 -13.37 -46.80 -18.78
CA ASP A 439 -14.29 -45.91 -19.47
C ASP A 439 -15.71 -46.50 -19.46
N ALA A 440 -16.71 -45.62 -19.41
CA ALA A 440 -18.11 -46.02 -19.52
C ALA A 440 -18.48 -46.46 -20.95
N ASN A 441 -17.60 -46.23 -21.93
CA ASN A 441 -17.89 -46.28 -23.37
C ASN A 441 -19.07 -45.37 -23.75
N ASP A 442 -19.18 -44.24 -23.05
CA ASP A 442 -20.15 -43.18 -23.31
C ASP A 442 -19.37 -41.86 -23.39
N ASP A 443 -19.38 -41.22 -24.55
CA ASP A 443 -18.55 -40.04 -24.84
C ASP A 443 -18.87 -38.85 -23.92
N ILE A 444 -20.13 -38.73 -23.48
CA ILE A 444 -20.56 -37.66 -22.57
C ILE A 444 -20.10 -37.97 -21.15
N LEU A 445 -20.27 -39.22 -20.70
CA LEU A 445 -19.89 -39.61 -19.33
C LEU A 445 -18.38 -39.71 -19.12
N ASN A 446 -17.63 -40.08 -20.17
CA ASN A 446 -16.17 -40.18 -20.10
C ASN A 446 -15.49 -38.83 -19.82
N GLY A 447 -16.14 -37.71 -20.16
CA GLY A 447 -15.66 -36.36 -19.84
C GLY A 447 -15.86 -35.95 -18.37
N ILE A 448 -16.58 -36.74 -17.57
CA ILE A 448 -16.97 -36.38 -16.20
C ILE A 448 -16.07 -37.11 -15.20
N HIS A 449 -15.25 -36.34 -14.48
CA HIS A 449 -14.39 -36.89 -13.44
C HIS A 449 -15.17 -37.15 -12.15
N THR A 450 -15.23 -38.42 -11.74
CA THR A 450 -15.81 -38.84 -10.46
C THR A 450 -14.73 -39.07 -9.40
N PRO A 451 -14.90 -38.54 -8.18
CA PRO A 451 -14.08 -38.96 -7.05
C PRO A 451 -14.45 -40.39 -6.65
N ARG A 452 -13.54 -41.05 -5.93
CA ARG A 452 -13.87 -42.30 -5.26
C ARG A 452 -14.90 -42.04 -4.17
N LEU A 453 -16.00 -42.79 -4.20
CA LEU A 453 -17.04 -42.70 -3.18
C LEU A 453 -16.51 -43.13 -1.80
N LEU A 454 -16.91 -42.40 -0.75
CA LEU A 454 -16.41 -42.62 0.61
C LEU A 454 -16.98 -43.93 1.16
N LYS A 455 -16.16 -44.66 1.93
CA LYS A 455 -16.57 -45.94 2.54
C LYS A 455 -17.82 -45.78 3.42
N LYS A 456 -17.85 -44.72 4.23
CA LYS A 456 -18.96 -44.43 5.15
C LYS A 456 -20.31 -44.26 4.45
N ASP A 457 -20.31 -43.87 3.18
CA ASP A 457 -21.54 -43.56 2.45
C ASP A 457 -22.22 -44.85 1.94
N ASN A 458 -21.50 -45.98 1.83
CA ASN A 458 -22.01 -47.18 1.15
C ASN A 458 -21.71 -48.53 1.79
N VAL A 459 -20.74 -48.62 2.71
CA VAL A 459 -20.26 -49.93 3.21
C VAL A 459 -21.40 -50.73 3.83
N ASP A 460 -22.31 -50.06 4.52
CA ASP A 460 -23.45 -50.69 5.16
C ASP A 460 -24.32 -51.37 4.09
N LEU A 461 -24.91 -50.60 3.16
CA LEU A 461 -25.79 -51.18 2.14
C LEU A 461 -25.11 -52.20 1.20
N LEU A 462 -23.81 -52.04 0.92
CA LEU A 462 -23.10 -52.87 -0.05
C LEU A 462 -22.57 -54.18 0.52
N LEU A 463 -22.24 -54.23 1.81
CA LEU A 463 -21.45 -55.32 2.40
C LEU A 463 -22.06 -55.90 3.68
N THR A 464 -23.00 -55.21 4.34
CA THR A 464 -23.63 -55.78 5.54
C THR A 464 -24.71 -56.78 5.20
N GLU A 465 -24.87 -57.75 6.08
CA GLU A 465 -25.92 -58.75 6.01
C GLU A 465 -27.29 -58.07 6.19
N SER A 466 -28.22 -58.36 5.28
CA SER A 466 -29.56 -57.78 5.27
C SER A 466 -30.60 -58.79 4.79
N ASP A 467 -31.75 -58.82 5.46
CA ASP A 467 -32.87 -59.72 5.12
C ASP A 467 -33.60 -59.29 3.84
N CYS A 468 -33.62 -57.98 3.55
CA CYS A 468 -34.13 -57.41 2.31
C CYS A 468 -33.58 -56.02 2.05
N TYR A 469 -33.79 -55.56 0.82
CA TYR A 469 -33.70 -54.15 0.45
C TYR A 469 -35.10 -53.69 0.04
N SER A 470 -35.82 -53.01 0.94
CA SER A 470 -37.09 -52.41 0.59
C SER A 470 -37.33 -51.05 1.25
N PHE A 471 -37.98 -50.15 0.51
CA PHE A 471 -38.40 -48.84 1.04
C PHE A 471 -39.65 -48.90 1.90
N GLU A 472 -40.55 -49.84 1.64
CA GLU A 472 -41.86 -49.90 2.29
C GLU A 472 -41.81 -50.66 3.62
N ASP A 473 -40.91 -51.64 3.75
CA ASP A 473 -40.74 -52.45 4.96
C ASP A 473 -39.26 -52.66 5.32
N GLU A 474 -38.71 -51.76 6.13
CA GLU A 474 -37.34 -51.86 6.68
C GLU A 474 -37.11 -53.13 7.50
N THR A 475 -38.17 -53.75 8.05
CA THR A 475 -38.05 -54.96 8.86
C THR A 475 -38.13 -56.23 8.04
N CYS A 476 -38.47 -56.13 6.75
CA CYS A 476 -38.59 -57.25 5.81
C CYS A 476 -39.58 -58.35 6.24
N LYS A 477 -40.45 -58.10 7.22
CA LYS A 477 -41.33 -59.10 7.82
C LYS A 477 -42.56 -59.39 6.98
N SER A 478 -43.02 -58.40 6.21
CA SER A 478 -44.17 -58.52 5.31
C SER A 478 -43.79 -59.14 3.96
N LEU A 479 -42.50 -59.17 3.63
CA LEU A 479 -41.98 -59.66 2.37
C LEU A 479 -41.79 -61.19 2.41
N ASN A 480 -42.10 -61.85 1.29
CA ASN A 480 -41.86 -63.28 1.16
C ASN A 480 -40.35 -63.58 1.21
N PRO A 481 -39.86 -64.47 2.10
CA PRO A 481 -38.45 -64.86 2.14
C PRO A 481 -37.97 -65.54 0.85
N THR A 482 -38.86 -66.17 0.07
CA THR A 482 -38.54 -66.80 -1.22
C THR A 482 -38.86 -65.90 -2.43
N ARG A 483 -38.91 -64.56 -2.23
CA ARG A 483 -39.23 -63.61 -3.31
C ARG A 483 -38.16 -63.57 -4.40
N ILE A 484 -36.90 -63.89 -4.08
CA ILE A 484 -35.83 -64.04 -5.05
C ILE A 484 -35.62 -65.53 -5.34
N PHE A 485 -35.74 -65.90 -6.60
CA PHE A 485 -35.57 -67.29 -7.03
C PHE A 485 -34.12 -67.74 -6.80
N HIS A 486 -33.88 -68.88 -6.14
CA HIS A 486 -32.55 -69.43 -5.81
C HIS A 486 -31.64 -68.53 -4.96
N ALA A 487 -32.18 -67.53 -4.25
CA ALA A 487 -31.42 -66.78 -3.26
C ALA A 487 -32.21 -66.71 -1.97
N ASP A 488 -31.69 -67.40 -0.95
CA ASP A 488 -32.27 -67.41 0.39
C ASP A 488 -31.74 -66.23 1.19
N VAL A 489 -32.62 -65.62 1.99
CA VAL A 489 -32.27 -64.59 2.96
C VAL A 489 -31.54 -65.21 4.16
N PRO A 490 -30.60 -64.50 4.82
CA PRO A 490 -30.13 -63.13 4.54
C PRO A 490 -29.08 -63.04 3.43
N PHE A 491 -28.95 -61.85 2.84
CA PHE A 491 -27.96 -61.57 1.79
C PHE A 491 -26.76 -60.80 2.35
N TYR A 492 -25.54 -61.16 1.93
CA TYR A 492 -24.32 -60.40 2.24
C TYR A 492 -24.18 -59.18 1.32
N GLY A 493 -24.97 -58.14 1.59
CA GLY A 493 -24.85 -56.87 0.90
C GLY A 493 -25.38 -56.88 -0.54
N LEU A 494 -25.69 -55.70 -1.06
CA LEU A 494 -26.16 -55.51 -2.43
C LEU A 494 -25.10 -55.95 -3.47
N THR A 495 -23.82 -55.95 -3.08
CA THR A 495 -22.71 -56.39 -3.92
C THR A 495 -22.82 -57.86 -4.31
N ALA A 496 -23.26 -58.73 -3.40
CA ALA A 496 -23.39 -60.15 -3.68
C ALA A 496 -24.51 -60.41 -4.70
N LEU A 497 -25.68 -59.78 -4.51
CA LEU A 497 -26.80 -59.86 -5.46
C LEU A 497 -26.42 -59.30 -6.84
N THR A 498 -25.74 -58.16 -6.87
CA THR A 498 -25.29 -57.52 -8.12
C THR A 498 -24.28 -58.39 -8.86
N SER A 499 -23.31 -58.97 -8.14
CA SER A 499 -22.30 -59.87 -8.73
C SER A 499 -22.94 -61.14 -9.30
N ARG A 500 -23.94 -61.69 -8.61
CA ARG A 500 -24.69 -62.87 -9.08
C ARG A 500 -25.53 -62.56 -10.32
N MET A 501 -26.18 -61.40 -10.36
CA MET A 501 -26.88 -60.91 -11.55
C MET A 501 -25.93 -60.84 -12.76
N LEU A 502 -24.77 -60.20 -12.61
CA LEU A 502 -23.78 -60.08 -13.69
C LEU A 502 -23.27 -61.45 -14.15
N LEU A 503 -23.02 -62.37 -13.22
CA LEU A 503 -22.60 -63.74 -13.52
C LEU A 503 -23.64 -64.49 -14.37
N TYR A 504 -24.93 -64.40 -14.00
CA TYR A 504 -26.00 -65.09 -14.73
C TYR A 504 -26.20 -64.51 -16.14
N ILE A 505 -26.03 -63.19 -16.31
CA ILE A 505 -26.04 -62.56 -17.64
C ILE A 505 -24.88 -63.08 -18.50
N GLU A 506 -23.67 -63.20 -17.95
CA GLU A 506 -22.54 -63.77 -18.69
C GLU A 506 -22.76 -65.26 -19.02
N GLN A 507 -23.37 -66.04 -18.12
CA GLN A 507 -23.72 -67.44 -18.41
C GLN A 507 -24.78 -67.57 -19.51
N MET A 508 -25.75 -66.65 -19.58
CA MET A 508 -26.74 -66.63 -20.66
C MET A 508 -26.12 -66.42 -22.03
N LYS A 509 -24.98 -65.74 -22.13
CA LYS A 509 -24.25 -65.54 -23.38
C LYS A 509 -23.86 -66.88 -24.03
N GLU A 510 -23.35 -67.82 -23.23
CA GLU A 510 -22.90 -69.14 -23.66
C GLU A 510 -24.06 -70.16 -23.79
N THR A 511 -25.25 -69.79 -23.33
CA THR A 511 -26.43 -70.68 -23.36
C THR A 511 -27.14 -70.59 -24.71
N ASN A 512 -27.55 -71.75 -25.26
CA ASN A 512 -28.34 -71.80 -26.49
C ASN A 512 -29.70 -71.09 -26.31
N LEU A 513 -30.04 -70.17 -27.22
CA LEU A 513 -31.27 -69.36 -27.15
C LEU A 513 -32.56 -70.20 -27.13
N SER A 514 -32.55 -71.40 -27.75
CA SER A 514 -33.68 -72.33 -27.73
C SER A 514 -33.99 -72.89 -26.34
N LEU A 515 -33.00 -72.92 -25.44
CA LEU A 515 -33.14 -73.39 -24.06
C LEU A 515 -33.54 -72.28 -23.09
N ILE A 516 -33.48 -71.02 -23.53
CA ILE A 516 -33.85 -69.87 -22.70
C ILE A 516 -35.36 -69.64 -22.85
N ASN A 517 -36.11 -69.93 -21.79
CA ASN A 517 -37.54 -69.68 -21.67
C ASN A 517 -37.87 -69.05 -20.29
N GLU A 518 -39.15 -68.78 -20.04
CA GLU A 518 -39.64 -68.24 -18.76
C GLU A 518 -39.36 -69.12 -17.53
N TYR A 519 -39.08 -70.41 -17.76
CA TYR A 519 -38.77 -71.39 -16.73
C TYR A 519 -37.28 -71.59 -16.50
N SER A 520 -36.42 -70.95 -17.28
CA SER A 520 -34.98 -71.01 -17.12
C SER A 520 -34.59 -70.37 -15.79
N ASP A 521 -33.74 -71.08 -15.03
CA ASP A 521 -33.34 -70.64 -13.69
C ASP A 521 -32.67 -69.26 -13.69
N ASN A 522 -31.85 -68.98 -14.72
CA ASN A 522 -31.19 -67.69 -14.90
C ASN A 522 -32.20 -66.56 -15.07
N ILE A 523 -33.21 -66.77 -15.91
CA ILE A 523 -34.27 -65.79 -16.17
C ILE A 523 -35.11 -65.54 -14.92
N ARG A 524 -35.51 -66.59 -14.22
CA ARG A 524 -36.31 -66.48 -12.98
C ARG A 524 -35.55 -65.74 -11.89
N PHE A 525 -34.26 -66.05 -11.69
CA PHE A 525 -33.41 -65.28 -10.77
C PHE A 525 -33.30 -63.83 -11.20
N LEU A 526 -32.96 -63.55 -12.47
CA LEU A 526 -32.76 -62.18 -12.94
C LEU A 526 -34.04 -61.36 -12.79
N SER A 527 -35.19 -61.88 -13.26
CA SER A 527 -36.45 -61.16 -13.16
C SER A 527 -36.92 -60.96 -11.71
N SER A 528 -36.70 -61.92 -10.82
CA SER A 528 -37.13 -61.81 -9.41
C SER A 528 -36.20 -60.93 -8.58
N SER A 529 -34.88 -61.05 -8.76
CA SER A 529 -33.89 -60.20 -8.07
C SER A 529 -33.96 -58.74 -8.52
N LEU A 530 -34.09 -58.48 -9.83
CA LEU A 530 -34.19 -57.13 -10.39
C LEU A 530 -35.45 -56.40 -9.95
N ARG A 531 -36.60 -57.09 -9.87
CA ARG A 531 -37.88 -56.44 -9.52
C ARG A 531 -38.04 -56.14 -8.04
N ASN A 532 -37.46 -56.97 -7.19
CA ASN A 532 -37.59 -56.83 -5.74
C ASN A 532 -36.35 -56.07 -5.20
N ASP A 533 -35.35 -56.80 -4.73
CA ASP A 533 -34.27 -56.25 -3.92
C ASP A 533 -33.18 -55.46 -4.67
N LEU A 534 -32.84 -55.82 -5.92
CA LEU A 534 -31.76 -55.11 -6.61
C LEU A 534 -32.16 -53.68 -7.01
N ARG A 535 -33.39 -53.50 -7.49
CA ARG A 535 -33.89 -52.17 -7.84
C ARG A 535 -34.02 -51.28 -6.61
N GLU A 536 -34.74 -51.75 -5.60
CA GLU A 536 -34.93 -51.00 -4.35
C GLU A 536 -33.59 -50.75 -3.65
N GLY A 537 -32.69 -51.73 -3.61
CA GLY A 537 -31.35 -51.56 -3.04
C GLY A 537 -30.48 -50.54 -3.78
N ILE A 538 -30.50 -50.53 -5.13
CA ILE A 538 -29.76 -49.51 -5.90
C ILE A 538 -30.39 -48.13 -5.68
N GLU A 539 -31.70 -48.04 -5.59
CA GLU A 539 -32.42 -46.78 -5.35
C GLU A 539 -32.17 -46.25 -3.92
N MET A 540 -32.09 -47.12 -2.90
CA MET A 540 -31.66 -46.75 -1.55
C MET A 540 -30.23 -46.18 -1.57
N LEU A 541 -29.35 -46.74 -2.38
CA LEU A 541 -27.99 -46.24 -2.55
C LEU A 541 -27.97 -44.90 -3.30
N ILE A 542 -28.87 -44.69 -4.26
CA ILE A 542 -29.07 -43.39 -4.92
C ILE A 542 -29.50 -42.34 -3.90
N GLN A 543 -30.49 -42.66 -3.07
CA GLN A 543 -31.00 -41.76 -2.04
C GLN A 543 -29.92 -41.45 -1.00
N SER A 544 -29.18 -42.44 -0.50
CA SER A 544 -28.09 -42.22 0.45
C SER A 544 -27.02 -41.25 -0.08
N ILE A 545 -26.62 -41.40 -1.35
CA ILE A 545 -25.69 -40.47 -2.01
C ILE A 545 -26.32 -39.08 -2.16
N GLY A 546 -27.61 -39.02 -2.50
CA GLY A 546 -28.38 -37.78 -2.58
C GLY A 546 -28.44 -37.03 -1.24
N ASP A 547 -28.80 -37.73 -0.17
CA ASP A 547 -28.90 -37.19 1.20
C ASP A 547 -27.53 -36.72 1.70
N SER A 548 -26.45 -37.48 1.42
CA SER A 548 -25.07 -37.08 1.70
C SER A 548 -24.71 -35.76 1.00
N ALA A 549 -25.16 -35.56 -0.24
CA ALA A 549 -24.93 -34.33 -0.98
C ALA A 549 -25.79 -33.16 -0.47
N ILE A 550 -27.08 -33.40 -0.15
CA ILE A 550 -27.96 -32.39 0.44
C ILE A 550 -27.41 -31.93 1.79
N HIS A 551 -26.95 -32.87 2.64
CA HIS A 551 -26.31 -32.55 3.91
C HIS A 551 -25.08 -31.65 3.71
N LEU A 552 -24.21 -31.98 2.74
CA LEU A 552 -23.02 -31.17 2.45
C LEU A 552 -23.38 -29.75 1.97
N VAL A 553 -24.41 -29.61 1.13
CA VAL A 553 -24.90 -28.29 0.70
C VAL A 553 -25.41 -27.48 1.88
N ASN A 554 -26.22 -28.09 2.74
CA ASN A 554 -26.76 -27.42 3.93
C ASN A 554 -25.65 -27.04 4.93
N GLU A 555 -24.65 -27.90 5.11
CA GLU A 555 -23.45 -27.62 5.91
C GLU A 555 -22.66 -26.43 5.33
N SER A 556 -22.43 -26.41 4.02
CA SER A 556 -21.78 -25.29 3.31
C SER A 556 -22.56 -23.97 3.48
N ILE A 557 -23.88 -23.99 3.29
CA ILE A 557 -24.74 -22.81 3.50
C ILE A 557 -24.62 -22.31 4.95
N SER A 558 -24.68 -23.22 5.92
CA SER A 558 -24.58 -22.88 7.34
C SER A 558 -23.22 -22.26 7.67
N ASN A 559 -22.14 -22.85 7.16
CA ASN A 559 -20.78 -22.35 7.35
C ASN A 559 -20.61 -20.95 6.74
N LEU A 560 -21.06 -20.75 5.49
CA LEU A 560 -21.00 -19.45 4.83
C LEU A 560 -21.77 -18.38 5.60
N LEU A 561 -22.98 -18.71 6.09
CA LEU A 561 -23.80 -17.78 6.87
C LEU A 561 -23.09 -17.39 8.18
N ILE A 562 -22.49 -18.35 8.89
CA ILE A 562 -21.69 -18.10 10.10
C ILE A 562 -20.52 -17.14 9.81
N PHE A 563 -19.76 -17.38 8.74
CA PHE A 563 -18.64 -16.52 8.37
C PHE A 563 -19.09 -15.11 7.98
N VAL A 564 -20.18 -14.97 7.22
CA VAL A 564 -20.72 -13.65 6.82
C VAL A 564 -21.16 -12.85 8.05
N ILE A 565 -21.88 -13.47 9.00
CA ILE A 565 -22.27 -12.80 10.24
C ILE A 565 -21.04 -12.37 11.05
N LEU A 566 -20.05 -13.25 11.18
CA LEU A 566 -18.81 -12.99 11.93
C LEU A 566 -18.00 -11.84 11.29
N PHE A 567 -17.83 -11.82 9.97
CA PHE A 567 -17.12 -10.73 9.30
C PHE A 567 -17.89 -9.42 9.35
N THR A 568 -19.22 -9.45 9.25
CA THR A 568 -20.05 -8.24 9.41
C THR A 568 -19.84 -7.64 10.81
N PHE A 569 -19.82 -8.47 11.85
CA PHE A 569 -19.56 -8.02 13.22
C PHE A 569 -18.15 -7.43 13.38
N ILE A 570 -17.12 -8.08 12.81
CA ILE A 570 -15.74 -7.58 12.81
C ILE A 570 -15.63 -6.22 12.10
N ILE A 571 -16.31 -6.05 10.96
CA ILE A 571 -16.32 -4.80 10.20
C ILE A 571 -17.00 -3.69 11.01
N ILE A 572 -18.15 -3.96 11.64
CA ILE A 572 -18.85 -2.98 12.49
C ILE A 572 -17.96 -2.55 13.66
N ILE A 573 -17.34 -3.52 14.36
CA ILE A 573 -16.41 -3.21 15.46
C ILE A 573 -15.23 -2.37 14.96
N SER A 574 -14.60 -2.78 13.85
CA SER A 574 -13.48 -2.05 13.26
C SER A 574 -13.87 -0.61 12.90
N MET A 575 -15.06 -0.42 12.33
CA MET A 575 -15.60 0.91 12.02
C MET A 575 -15.84 1.72 13.29
N LEU A 576 -16.44 1.17 14.35
CA LEU A 576 -16.67 1.90 15.60
C LEU A 576 -15.35 2.37 16.23
N PHE A 577 -14.34 1.49 16.28
CA PHE A 577 -13.02 1.84 16.83
C PHE A 577 -12.22 2.79 15.94
N SER A 578 -12.52 2.88 14.64
CA SER A 578 -11.82 3.78 13.72
C SER A 578 -12.51 5.14 13.60
N VAL A 579 -13.82 5.14 13.39
CA VAL A 579 -14.62 6.33 13.07
C VAL A 579 -14.87 7.20 14.30
N ILE A 580 -15.14 6.62 15.47
CA ILE A 580 -15.44 7.41 16.68
C ILE A 580 -14.23 8.24 17.12
N PRO A 581 -13.02 7.66 17.27
CA PRO A 581 -11.85 8.46 17.64
C PRO A 581 -11.51 9.51 16.57
N TRP A 582 -11.62 9.14 15.30
CA TRP A 582 -11.37 10.05 14.18
C TRP A 582 -12.32 11.26 14.18
N LYS A 583 -13.62 11.03 14.37
CA LYS A 583 -14.62 12.09 14.52
C LYS A 583 -14.26 13.02 15.67
N ASN A 584 -13.91 12.48 16.82
CA ASN A 584 -13.58 13.27 18.00
C ASN A 584 -12.31 14.10 17.80
N ASP A 585 -11.28 13.52 17.20
CA ASP A 585 -10.01 14.19 16.93
C ASP A 585 -10.17 15.30 15.87
N ILE A 586 -11.00 15.09 14.84
CA ILE A 586 -11.32 16.13 13.85
C ILE A 586 -12.14 17.25 14.46
N ILE A 587 -13.17 16.95 15.25
CA ILE A 587 -13.96 18.00 15.93
C ILE A 587 -13.04 18.82 16.84
N LYS A 588 -12.13 18.18 17.57
CA LYS A 588 -11.17 18.87 18.41
C LYS A 588 -10.23 19.75 17.60
N SER A 589 -9.63 19.22 16.53
CA SER A 589 -8.71 19.96 15.67
C SER A 589 -9.41 21.10 14.93
N SER A 590 -10.66 20.90 14.52
CA SER A 590 -11.52 21.93 13.94
C SER A 590 -11.81 23.03 14.94
N LYS A 591 -12.19 22.71 16.20
CA LYS A 591 -12.38 23.71 17.26
C LYS A 591 -11.10 24.48 17.57
N GLU A 592 -9.95 23.80 17.62
CA GLU A 592 -8.65 24.46 17.80
C GLU A 592 -8.35 25.40 16.63
N SER A 593 -8.62 24.97 15.39
CA SER A 593 -8.45 25.79 14.18
C SER A 593 -9.42 26.98 14.15
N TYR A 594 -10.68 26.80 14.56
CA TYR A 594 -11.67 27.88 14.69
C TYR A 594 -11.23 28.91 15.74
N LYS A 595 -10.71 28.46 16.89
CA LYS A 595 -10.15 29.37 17.90
C LYS A 595 -8.92 30.12 17.40
N LEU A 596 -8.10 29.48 16.56
CA LEU A 596 -6.95 30.13 15.93
C LEU A 596 -7.39 31.16 14.88
N LEU A 597 -8.44 30.86 14.11
CA LEU A 597 -9.10 31.80 13.21
C LEU A 597 -9.71 32.98 13.97
N GLU A 598 -10.31 32.75 15.15
CA GLU A 598 -10.83 33.80 16.03
C GLU A 598 -9.72 34.66 16.66
N MET A 599 -8.50 34.14 16.77
CA MET A 599 -7.31 34.90 17.21
C MET A 599 -6.64 35.68 16.08
N ILE A 600 -6.96 35.36 14.82
CA ILE A 600 -6.68 36.29 13.73
C ILE A 600 -7.73 37.39 13.89
N PRO A 601 -7.34 38.67 14.09
CA PRO A 601 -8.31 39.73 14.19
C PRO A 601 -9.20 39.67 12.94
N ASN A 602 -10.47 39.30 13.13
CA ASN A 602 -11.47 39.52 12.10
C ASN A 602 -11.58 41.04 11.97
N ASP A 603 -11.13 41.56 10.84
CA ASP A 603 -11.28 42.97 10.45
C ASP A 603 -12.76 43.43 10.35
N GLU A 604 -13.72 42.59 10.76
CA GLU A 604 -15.16 42.84 10.61
C GLU A 604 -15.92 43.10 11.93
N GLU A 605 -15.36 42.83 13.12
CA GLU A 605 -16.11 42.97 14.38
C GLU A 605 -15.51 43.94 15.43
N GLY A 606 -14.46 44.68 15.08
CA GLY A 606 -13.93 45.75 15.93
C GLY A 606 -13.51 46.95 15.09
N ASP A 607 -14.36 47.98 15.11
CA ASP A 607 -14.20 49.27 14.42
C ASP A 607 -14.21 49.23 12.88
N ASN A 608 -15.43 49.35 12.35
CA ASN A 608 -15.74 50.13 11.13
C ASN A 608 -15.28 51.61 11.21
N ASN A 609 -14.40 51.94 12.15
CA ASN A 609 -13.76 53.21 12.44
C ASN A 609 -12.23 53.07 12.49
N VAL A 610 -11.62 52.04 11.87
CA VAL A 610 -10.32 52.31 11.22
C VAL A 610 -10.66 53.27 10.09
N THR A 611 -10.81 54.54 10.46
CA THR A 611 -10.90 55.68 9.58
C THR A 611 -9.93 55.41 8.46
N SER A 612 -10.48 55.32 7.24
CA SER A 612 -9.73 55.41 6.00
C SER A 612 -8.46 56.21 6.27
N MET A 613 -7.30 55.63 6.03
CA MET A 613 -6.02 56.32 6.22
C MET A 613 -6.12 57.73 5.60
N THR A 614 -6.40 58.74 6.43
CA THR A 614 -6.71 60.11 6.02
C THR A 614 -5.88 61.03 6.87
N LEU A 615 -5.29 62.03 6.22
CA LEU A 615 -4.50 63.05 6.88
C LEU A 615 -5.36 63.72 7.97
N LEU A 616 -4.97 63.56 9.23
CA LEU A 616 -5.68 64.14 10.36
C LEU A 616 -5.56 65.67 10.32
N PRO A 617 -6.54 66.43 10.84
CA PRO A 617 -6.43 67.89 10.93
C PRO A 617 -5.19 68.37 11.68
N SER A 618 -4.68 67.59 12.64
CA SER A 618 -3.45 67.87 13.39
C SER A 618 -2.15 67.66 12.59
N MET A 619 -2.22 67.00 11.43
CA MET A 619 -1.08 66.78 10.53
C MET A 619 -1.03 67.79 9.37
N ARG A 620 -1.99 68.75 9.35
CA ARG A 620 -2.03 69.83 8.37
C ARG A 620 -1.19 71.00 8.86
N THR A 621 -0.28 71.45 8.01
CA THR A 621 0.58 72.61 8.22
C THR A 621 -0.10 73.94 7.92
N ARG A 622 -1.30 73.93 7.35
CA ARG A 622 -2.00 75.12 6.83
C ARG A 622 -1.30 75.79 5.64
N PHE A 623 -0.24 75.19 5.13
CA PHE A 623 0.42 75.61 3.91
C PHE A 623 0.05 74.65 2.78
N SER A 624 -0.68 75.18 1.78
CA SER A 624 -1.32 74.36 0.74
C SER A 624 -0.37 73.44 -0.03
N PRO A 625 0.85 73.87 -0.42
CA PRO A 625 1.79 73.01 -1.16
C PRO A 625 2.25 71.78 -0.37
N LEU A 626 2.57 71.95 0.92
CA LEU A 626 2.99 70.85 1.79
C LEU A 626 1.82 69.91 2.13
N ASP A 627 0.65 70.46 2.47
CA ASP A 627 -0.54 69.66 2.77
C ASP A 627 -0.98 68.82 1.55
N HIS A 628 -0.85 69.36 0.34
CA HIS A 628 -1.14 68.62 -0.89
C HIS A 628 -0.13 67.48 -1.13
N GLY A 629 1.16 67.71 -0.89
CA GLY A 629 2.18 66.67 -0.95
C GLY A 629 1.92 65.52 0.02
N ARG A 630 1.49 65.82 1.25
CA ARG A 630 1.14 64.80 2.25
C ARG A 630 -0.12 64.02 1.88
N GLU A 631 -1.14 64.69 1.36
CA GLU A 631 -2.34 64.01 0.87
C GLU A 631 -2.01 63.01 -0.25
N GLU A 632 -1.10 63.37 -1.17
CA GLU A 632 -0.62 62.47 -2.24
C GLU A 632 0.10 61.24 -1.67
N ILE A 633 1.00 61.43 -0.69
CA ILE A 633 1.69 60.33 0.00
C ILE A 633 0.69 59.39 0.68
N TYR A 634 -0.28 59.92 1.43
CA TYR A 634 -1.29 59.09 2.10
C TYR A 634 -2.22 58.35 1.14
N LEU A 635 -2.55 58.93 -0.02
CA LEU A 635 -3.34 58.26 -1.05
C LEU A 635 -2.60 57.02 -1.60
N LEU A 636 -1.32 57.15 -1.92
CA LEU A 636 -0.49 56.04 -2.41
C LEU A 636 -0.24 54.98 -1.32
N LEU A 637 -0.05 55.43 -0.08
CA LEU A 637 0.11 54.56 1.08
C LEU A 637 -1.15 53.73 1.33
N ARG A 638 -2.33 54.35 1.20
CA ARG A 638 -3.63 53.65 1.27
C ARG A 638 -3.76 52.59 0.18
N GLN A 639 -3.40 52.91 -1.07
CA GLN A 639 -3.45 51.94 -2.18
C GLN A 639 -2.55 50.75 -1.92
N LEU A 640 -1.34 50.98 -1.38
CA LEU A 640 -0.43 49.90 -1.01
C LEU A 640 -0.98 49.01 0.12
N VAL A 641 -1.52 49.62 1.18
CA VAL A 641 -2.13 48.88 2.30
C VAL A 641 -3.35 48.07 1.83
N GLU A 642 -4.19 48.65 0.96
CA GLU A 642 -5.35 47.95 0.40
C GLU A 642 -4.93 46.77 -0.50
N ALA A 643 -3.86 46.94 -1.30
CA ALA A 643 -3.30 45.86 -2.10
C ALA A 643 -2.72 44.72 -1.22
N LEU A 644 -2.09 45.06 -0.09
CA LEU A 644 -1.61 44.09 0.89
C LEU A 644 -2.76 43.34 1.57
N LYS A 645 -3.81 44.06 2.00
CA LYS A 645 -5.00 43.49 2.64
C LYS A 645 -5.78 42.56 1.71
N ASN A 646 -5.93 42.95 0.45
CA ASN A 646 -6.61 42.17 -0.58
C ASN A 646 -5.76 41.02 -1.13
N LYS A 647 -4.51 40.86 -0.65
CA LYS A 647 -3.54 39.85 -1.10
C LYS A 647 -3.36 39.87 -2.62
N GLU A 648 -3.21 41.07 -3.18
CA GLU A 648 -2.96 41.24 -4.60
C GLU A 648 -1.64 40.61 -5.04
N ASN A 649 -1.43 40.50 -6.35
CA ASN A 649 -0.20 39.93 -6.89
C ASN A 649 1.01 40.74 -6.42
N GLN A 650 2.09 40.04 -6.06
CA GLN A 650 3.34 40.62 -5.58
C GLN A 650 3.90 41.70 -6.51
N THR A 651 3.69 41.59 -7.82
CA THR A 651 4.09 42.60 -8.80
C THR A 651 3.32 43.91 -8.65
N THR A 652 2.03 43.83 -8.32
CA THR A 652 1.17 45.00 -8.06
C THR A 652 1.54 45.68 -6.75
N ILE A 653 1.77 44.89 -5.69
CA ILE A 653 2.23 45.39 -4.37
C ILE A 653 3.56 46.15 -4.53
N LEU A 654 4.52 45.57 -5.26
CA LEU A 654 5.81 46.23 -5.49
C LEU A 654 5.69 47.47 -6.38
N ALA A 655 4.76 47.50 -7.33
CA ALA A 655 4.50 48.68 -8.15
C ALA A 655 3.94 49.84 -7.31
N PHE A 656 2.97 49.58 -6.43
CA PHE A 656 2.45 50.60 -5.51
C PHE A 656 3.51 51.07 -4.51
N HIS A 657 4.35 50.16 -3.99
CA HIS A 657 5.48 50.53 -3.12
C HIS A 657 6.48 51.44 -3.84
N THR A 658 6.82 51.14 -5.10
CA THR A 658 7.72 51.97 -5.91
C THR A 658 7.14 53.36 -6.15
N GLN A 659 5.84 53.44 -6.46
CA GLN A 659 5.15 54.73 -6.64
C GLN A 659 5.15 55.57 -5.36
N LEU A 660 4.87 54.93 -4.21
CA LEU A 660 4.93 55.60 -2.91
C LEU A 660 6.33 56.12 -2.60
N LEU A 661 7.38 55.32 -2.87
CA LEU A 661 8.76 55.71 -2.61
C LEU A 661 9.19 56.91 -3.46
N GLN A 662 8.84 56.91 -4.75
CA GLN A 662 9.11 58.02 -5.67
C GLN A 662 8.36 59.30 -5.28
N ALA A 663 7.08 59.18 -4.91
CA ALA A 663 6.29 60.32 -4.44
C ALA A 663 6.85 60.89 -3.14
N ALA A 664 7.19 60.03 -2.16
CA ALA A 664 7.79 60.45 -0.91
C ALA A 664 9.14 61.16 -1.13
N GLN A 665 10.02 60.62 -1.98
CA GLN A 665 11.28 61.29 -2.32
C GLN A 665 11.03 62.68 -2.91
N LYS A 666 10.16 62.78 -3.91
CA LYS A 666 9.88 64.05 -4.59
C LYS A 666 9.33 65.09 -3.62
N LYS A 667 8.35 64.72 -2.79
CA LYS A 667 7.69 65.65 -1.86
C LYS A 667 8.59 66.09 -0.71
N LEU A 668 9.35 65.16 -0.14
CA LEU A 668 10.33 65.50 0.90
C LEU A 668 11.45 66.40 0.33
N LEU A 669 11.87 66.20 -0.92
CA LEU A 669 12.86 67.08 -1.56
C LEU A 669 12.28 68.47 -1.88
N GLU A 670 11.03 68.55 -2.34
CA GLU A 670 10.33 69.83 -2.52
C GLU A 670 10.27 70.61 -1.20
N GLU A 671 9.99 69.93 -0.08
CA GLU A 671 10.02 70.51 1.26
C GLU A 671 11.45 70.93 1.68
N GLU A 672 12.48 70.15 1.36
CA GLU A 672 13.87 70.52 1.64
C GLU A 672 14.33 71.77 0.88
N ILE A 673 13.95 71.89 -0.38
CA ILE A 673 14.24 73.07 -1.20
C ILE A 673 13.53 74.29 -0.62
N GLU A 674 12.25 74.15 -0.26
CA GLU A 674 11.48 75.22 0.39
C GLU A 674 12.11 75.64 1.73
N MET A 675 12.55 74.66 2.53
CA MET A 675 13.28 74.91 3.76
C MET A 675 14.59 75.68 3.50
N ASP A 676 15.37 75.29 2.49
CA ASP A 676 16.64 75.94 2.16
C ASP A 676 16.47 77.36 1.61
N GLU A 677 15.47 77.58 0.74
CA GLU A 677 15.17 78.90 0.17
C GLU A 677 14.73 79.90 1.26
N ARG A 678 13.97 79.43 2.25
CA ARG A 678 13.50 80.27 3.37
C ARG A 678 14.52 80.42 4.49
N CYS A 679 15.41 79.46 4.66
CA CYS A 679 16.46 79.47 5.68
C CYS A 679 17.81 79.98 5.13
N MET A 680 17.82 80.86 4.12
CA MET A 680 19.07 81.47 3.61
C MET A 680 19.86 82.09 4.78
N PHE A 681 20.94 81.42 5.17
CA PHE A 681 21.89 81.94 6.14
C PHE A 681 22.90 82.77 5.33
N ASP A 682 22.92 84.09 5.52
CA ASP A 682 23.98 84.94 4.96
C ASP A 682 25.32 84.50 5.57
N ASP A 683 26.13 83.77 4.81
CA ASP A 683 27.41 83.20 5.25
C ASP A 683 28.52 84.26 5.43
N ASP A 684 28.22 85.56 5.29
CA ASP A 684 29.23 86.63 5.15
C ASP A 684 29.41 87.58 6.36
N ASP A 685 28.70 87.46 7.47
CA ASP A 685 28.93 88.33 8.64
C ASP A 685 29.69 87.65 9.78
N GLU A 686 31.00 87.52 9.56
CA GLU A 686 31.99 87.39 10.62
C GLU A 686 32.16 88.74 11.33
N LYS A 687 31.24 89.11 12.26
CA LYS A 687 31.52 89.79 13.56
C LYS A 687 30.34 90.53 14.21
N ASP A 688 30.26 90.29 15.51
CA ASP A 688 29.87 91.20 16.61
C ASP A 688 28.38 91.53 16.87
N ASN A 689 27.96 91.01 18.03
CA ASN A 689 27.05 91.59 19.04
C ASN A 689 25.53 91.56 18.84
N TYR A 690 24.90 90.68 19.64
CA TYR A 690 23.64 90.87 20.37
C TYR A 690 22.53 91.68 19.69
N ILE A 691 21.60 90.97 19.01
CA ILE A 691 20.17 90.88 19.39
C ILE A 691 19.70 89.45 19.06
N GLU A 692 19.61 88.59 20.09
CA GLU A 692 18.86 87.32 20.02
C GLU A 692 17.35 87.66 20.04
N GLU A 693 16.76 87.98 18.89
CA GLU A 693 15.31 87.94 18.71
C GLU A 693 14.98 87.02 17.53
N GLU A 694 14.54 85.80 17.89
CA GLU A 694 13.56 84.97 17.19
C GLU A 694 13.79 84.52 15.72
N ASN A 695 14.99 84.10 15.34
CA ASN A 695 15.10 83.06 14.28
C ASN A 695 15.03 81.66 14.93
N GLU A 696 13.81 81.26 15.29
CA GLU A 696 13.53 80.10 16.16
C GLU A 696 13.81 78.72 15.52
N PHE A 697 14.02 78.67 14.21
CA PHE A 697 14.38 77.46 13.45
C PHE A 697 15.83 77.58 12.95
N ASN A 698 16.75 77.04 13.74
CA ASN A 698 18.20 77.13 13.51
C ASN A 698 18.71 76.06 12.53
N LYS A 699 19.95 76.21 12.07
CA LYS A 699 20.65 75.26 11.17
C LYS A 699 20.65 73.82 11.69
N GLU A 700 20.67 73.63 13.01
CA GLU A 700 20.59 72.30 13.65
C GLU A 700 19.22 71.65 13.46
N LYS A 701 18.12 72.39 13.62
CA LYS A 701 16.76 71.89 13.39
C LYS A 701 16.48 71.61 11.92
N LEU A 702 16.98 72.45 11.01
CA LEU A 702 16.95 72.20 9.57
C LEU A 702 17.65 70.87 9.23
N THR A 703 18.87 70.69 9.76
CA THR A 703 19.64 69.45 9.56
C THR A 703 18.93 68.24 10.19
N TYR A 704 18.31 68.40 11.35
CA TYR A 704 17.51 67.36 11.99
C TYR A 704 16.29 66.95 11.14
N HIS A 705 15.55 67.92 10.60
CA HIS A 705 14.38 67.69 9.77
C HIS A 705 14.77 66.94 8.48
N LYS A 706 15.83 67.39 7.79
CA LYS A 706 16.42 66.69 6.64
C LYS A 706 16.85 65.26 6.97
N ASN A 707 17.42 65.04 8.15
CA ASN A 707 17.75 63.69 8.61
C ASN A 707 16.50 62.83 8.84
N GLN A 708 15.36 63.40 9.26
CA GLN A 708 14.10 62.64 9.34
C GLN A 708 13.59 62.22 7.96
N HIS A 709 13.73 63.06 6.93
CA HIS A 709 13.37 62.69 5.56
C HIS A 709 14.18 61.49 5.06
N ILE A 710 15.50 61.52 5.30
CA ILE A 710 16.41 60.41 4.98
C ILE A 710 15.98 59.13 5.72
N LEU A 711 15.67 59.23 7.02
CA LEU A 711 15.21 58.09 7.82
C LEU A 711 13.88 57.51 7.32
N LEU A 712 12.92 58.34 6.94
CA LEU A 712 11.63 57.89 6.41
C LEU A 712 11.80 57.13 5.09
N ARG A 713 12.62 57.66 4.19
CA ARG A 713 12.96 57.00 2.91
C ARG A 713 13.71 55.69 3.14
N GLN A 714 14.63 55.64 4.11
CA GLN A 714 15.35 54.43 4.47
C GLN A 714 14.40 53.36 5.05
N ARG A 715 13.49 53.74 5.96
CA ARG A 715 12.47 52.84 6.51
C ARG A 715 11.55 52.29 5.42
N LEU A 716 11.08 53.13 4.50
CA LEU A 716 10.28 52.69 3.36
C LEU A 716 11.03 51.71 2.44
N THR A 717 12.33 51.93 2.24
CA THR A 717 13.19 51.04 1.46
C THR A 717 13.30 49.66 2.13
N ILE A 718 13.52 49.63 3.45
CA ILE A 718 13.58 48.37 4.24
C ILE A 718 12.24 47.62 4.18
N LEU A 719 11.11 48.32 4.34
CA LEU A 719 9.78 47.71 4.22
C LEU A 719 9.56 47.14 2.81
N GLY A 720 10.02 47.82 1.76
CA GLY A 720 9.99 47.31 0.39
C GLY A 720 10.78 46.02 0.19
N ASP A 721 11.99 45.96 0.75
CA ASP A 721 12.83 44.76 0.70
C ASP A 721 12.19 43.58 1.44
N LEU A 722 11.48 43.83 2.53
CA LEU A 722 10.68 42.81 3.22
C LEU A 722 9.49 42.33 2.39
N LEU A 723 8.78 43.24 1.71
CA LEU A 723 7.69 42.89 0.81
C LEU A 723 8.19 42.00 -0.34
N ARG A 724 9.37 42.28 -0.92
CA ARG A 724 9.98 41.46 -1.99
C ARG A 724 10.16 39.97 -1.58
N GLY A 725 10.24 39.67 -0.28
CA GLY A 725 10.31 38.30 0.24
C GLY A 725 9.02 37.50 0.08
N GLY A 726 7.85 38.16 -0.01
CA GLY A 726 6.55 37.54 -0.29
C GLY A 726 6.03 36.59 0.81
N GLU A 727 6.60 36.63 2.01
CA GLU A 727 6.11 35.83 3.13
C GLU A 727 4.87 36.49 3.75
N GLU A 728 3.76 35.74 3.84
CA GLU A 728 2.46 36.26 4.31
C GLU A 728 2.53 36.85 5.73
N ALA A 729 3.29 36.20 6.63
CA ALA A 729 3.52 36.71 7.98
C ALA A 729 4.28 38.05 7.98
N THR A 730 5.24 38.21 7.07
CA THR A 730 6.04 39.43 6.91
C THR A 730 5.21 40.55 6.30
N ASN A 731 4.40 40.25 5.28
CA ASN A 731 3.51 41.23 4.64
C ASN A 731 2.52 41.84 5.65
N SER A 732 1.98 41.04 6.58
CA SER A 732 1.09 41.54 7.64
C SER A 732 1.79 42.45 8.66
N VAL A 733 3.08 42.22 8.94
CA VAL A 733 3.88 43.15 9.77
C VAL A 733 4.14 44.45 9.02
N VAL A 734 4.53 44.35 7.75
CA VAL A 734 4.79 45.53 6.90
C VAL A 734 3.54 46.39 6.76
N GLU A 735 2.38 45.78 6.54
CA GLU A 735 1.08 46.46 6.48
C GLU A 735 0.84 47.35 7.72
N ARG A 736 1.03 46.79 8.92
CA ARG A 736 0.83 47.53 10.18
C ARG A 736 1.79 48.69 10.36
N ILE A 737 3.04 48.53 9.90
CA ILE A 737 4.09 49.53 10.07
C ILE A 737 3.96 50.64 9.02
N LEU A 738 3.57 50.31 7.79
CA LEU A 738 3.26 51.28 6.74
C LEU A 738 2.20 52.28 7.19
N ILE A 739 1.22 51.84 7.98
CA ILE A 739 0.16 52.72 8.49
C ILE A 739 0.71 53.86 9.35
N GLN A 740 1.80 53.63 10.08
CA GLN A 740 2.31 54.55 11.10
C GLN A 740 3.60 55.26 10.69
N VAL A 741 4.15 54.96 9.49
CA VAL A 741 5.53 55.33 9.15
C VAL A 741 5.74 56.85 9.08
N PHE A 742 4.73 57.60 8.63
CA PHE A 742 4.77 59.06 8.50
C PHE A 742 4.10 59.82 9.66
N ASP A 743 3.29 59.14 10.48
CA ASP A 743 2.40 59.80 11.44
C ASP A 743 3.13 60.72 12.41
N SER A 744 4.31 60.30 12.90
CA SER A 744 5.09 61.13 13.83
C SER A 744 5.61 62.39 13.14
N HIS A 745 6.21 62.24 11.96
CA HIS A 745 6.86 63.34 11.24
C HIS A 745 5.84 64.41 10.82
N PHE A 746 4.74 63.97 10.21
CA PHE A 746 3.66 64.87 9.77
C PHE A 746 2.88 65.50 10.93
N ALA A 747 2.90 64.94 12.13
CA ALA A 747 2.24 65.50 13.29
C ALA A 747 3.15 66.43 14.13
N THR A 748 4.48 66.28 14.03
CA THR A 748 5.42 67.02 14.89
C THR A 748 6.38 67.91 14.13
N ASP A 749 7.11 67.36 13.17
CA ASP A 749 8.27 68.05 12.59
C ASP A 749 7.83 69.07 11.52
N ASP A 750 6.85 68.67 10.73
CA ASP A 750 6.25 69.40 9.63
C ASP A 750 5.40 70.61 10.09
N PRO A 751 4.41 70.44 11.00
CA PRO A 751 3.74 71.56 11.65
C PRO A 751 4.71 72.53 12.32
N TYR A 752 5.77 72.01 12.94
CA TYR A 752 6.77 72.84 13.60
C TYR A 752 7.54 73.72 12.61
N PHE A 753 7.93 73.19 11.45
CA PHE A 753 8.53 73.99 10.38
C PHE A 753 7.56 75.06 9.87
N SER A 754 6.33 74.68 9.53
CA SER A 754 5.31 75.62 9.03
C SER A 754 5.00 76.74 10.02
N ASP A 755 4.84 76.41 11.31
CA ASP A 755 4.52 77.39 12.34
C ASP A 755 5.61 78.45 12.52
N LYS A 756 6.88 78.10 12.26
CA LYS A 756 8.03 78.98 12.49
C LYS A 756 8.54 79.69 11.24
N MET A 757 8.44 79.08 10.06
CA MET A 757 9.08 79.58 8.84
C MET A 757 8.11 80.05 7.75
N ILE A 758 6.82 79.73 7.86
CA ILE A 758 5.82 80.17 6.89
C ILE A 758 5.06 81.36 7.49
N PRO A 759 5.05 82.53 6.82
CA PRO A 759 4.35 83.70 7.33
C PRO A 759 2.84 83.52 7.24
N GLU A 760 2.11 84.17 8.16
CA GLU A 760 0.66 83.97 8.35
C GLU A 760 -0.21 84.37 7.14
N ASP A 761 0.30 85.20 6.23
CA ASP A 761 -0.39 85.60 4.99
C ASP A 761 -0.36 84.52 3.90
N GLU A 762 0.59 83.58 3.98
CA GLU A 762 0.68 82.41 3.10
C GLU A 762 -0.03 81.17 3.68
N LYS A 763 -0.39 81.21 4.97
CA LYS A 763 -1.18 80.15 5.61
C LYS A 763 -2.64 80.30 5.23
N ASN A 764 -3.24 79.19 4.81
CA ASN A 764 -4.67 79.12 4.58
C ASN A 764 -5.40 79.31 5.93
N ILE A 765 -6.32 80.28 5.97
CA ILE A 765 -7.29 80.39 7.06
C ILE A 765 -8.24 79.19 6.90
N LEU A 766 -8.16 78.26 7.85
CA LEU A 766 -8.99 77.05 7.92
C LEU A 766 -10.49 77.36 7.92
#